data_AF-A0A166UIX1-F1
#
_entry.id   AF-A0A166UIX1-F1
#
_cell.length_a   1.000
_cell.length_b   1.000
_cell.length_c   1.000
_cell.angle_alpha   90.00
_cell.angle_beta   90.00
_cell.angle_gamma   90.00
#
_symmetry.space_group_name_H-M   'P 1'
#
loop_
_entity.id
_entity.type
_entity.pdbx_description
1 polymer ?
#
loop_
_entity_poly.entity_id
_entity_poly.type
_entity_poly.pdbx_seq_one_letter_code
_entity_poly.pdbx_strand_id
1 'polypeptide(L)'
;MIVSFVDLLILCASLASAFPHQHVPLNEPASSAPYSMDVDVALEEARQLVERGQTAMTHANHAIVSKPRRNRLEVLNSTELARAWKPPAPLDYHDNIRSLNVTHSYSPHQGAEDETGKDFRYTVPDDLVRAAQLVSENWTPSEQGGGLASAVQYYHGQEHNGENQTPSSLQYGSRTAVANSNPDIVDLSRRDGRTHELLQRRNANEWWMATMAQRGSSPFAPSGYKVWRNVKNFGAKGDGVADDTAAINSAISSGGRCGGGDCTGSTIYPATVYFPPGTYKVSRTIIQYYNTELLGNPFELPTILAAPSFIGLGVIASNVYMAGGSEWYLNTNNFLRSIRNFVIDLRSTRQRAEISGIHWQVAQGSSLENIHFHMTKPKDNPRTTQKGIFMENGSGGFMSDLHFTRGLMVLLLLSAWMGNQQFTASGLHFEDAETAMQIHWDWGWTMQDIVIENCQVGLSIVGPTSKSQGVGSLHMTDSRMSNVHVGISWSVISDNSTALLLSNSEFDHVDIIAKDAGKGQTLLVGGPEIIKIDTWGLGKVTGRDGVTSFSNGAALASSPIRQPSLTKEGGRHFFTKRRPKYHELKSSQIIDARAYGASGDGITDDTAVLNHIFATAVNMSAVVYLPFGVYLIKDTVHIPVGSRIIGQAWAQIMATGPKFADALLPRVAVRVGSPGEAGVVEIQSMMVTVKGATAGAVLMEWNVHESSQGSAGLWGESPTRLLDTHFRVGGATGSDLTVNDCPKLSGKVNDKCIAASLMVHLTPQSSAYFENVWMWTADHDIDTDDQDQIDVYVGRGLLVESKGPTWLWGTAVEHCVLYQYQLSGAENVVMGLIQTESPYFQSTPASPAPFSPGDFPYDPEFTDCSSESTTCSVSWAVRILDSSSMQVLSAGLYSFFSRYDQTCINSGRGDCQDKILYVDQRSDVRIYNLVTAGSVEMISPAGGIPTLARPNKNGFGSSILAWASGPN
;
A
#
# COMPACT_ATOMS: atom_id res chain seq x y z
N MET A 1 -59.78 2.66 -16.73
CA MET A 1 -60.82 3.21 -15.84
C MET A 1 -60.12 3.91 -14.69
N ILE A 2 -60.45 5.18 -14.41
CA ILE A 2 -60.11 5.97 -13.18
C ILE A 2 -58.59 5.99 -12.83
N VAL A 3 -57.74 6.88 -13.35
CA VAL A 3 -57.58 8.35 -13.04
C VAL A 3 -57.20 8.59 -11.56
N SER A 4 -56.05 9.09 -11.08
CA SER A 4 -54.90 9.94 -11.55
C SER A 4 -54.91 11.38 -10.96
N PHE A 5 -53.72 11.99 -10.81
CA PHE A 5 -53.39 13.37 -10.33
C PHE A 5 -53.60 13.69 -8.81
N VAL A 6 -52.97 14.71 -8.17
CA VAL A 6 -51.61 15.33 -8.18
C VAL A 6 -51.59 16.42 -7.06
N ASP A 7 -50.40 16.89 -6.67
CA ASP A 7 -50.10 17.94 -5.66
C ASP A 7 -51.03 19.16 -5.59
N LEU A 8 -51.30 19.68 -4.36
CA LEU A 8 -50.97 21.07 -3.97
C LEU A 8 -51.23 21.40 -2.48
N LEU A 9 -50.37 22.28 -1.93
CA LEU A 9 -50.60 23.37 -0.94
C LEU A 9 -49.74 23.41 0.34
N ILE A 10 -49.49 24.66 0.76
CA ILE A 10 -48.38 25.14 1.59
C ILE A 10 -48.89 26.24 2.55
N LEU A 11 -48.29 26.33 3.75
CA LEU A 11 -48.32 27.46 4.73
C LEU A 11 -49.66 27.97 5.31
N CYS A 12 -49.81 27.88 6.64
CA CYS A 12 -49.84 29.06 7.55
C CYS A 12 -49.91 28.63 9.04
N ALA A 13 -49.68 29.57 9.98
CA ALA A 13 -49.30 29.25 11.37
C ALA A 13 -50.13 29.95 12.49
N SER A 14 -49.97 29.42 13.71
CA SER A 14 -50.16 30.05 15.05
C SER A 14 -51.57 30.35 15.60
N LEU A 15 -51.93 29.76 16.76
CA LEU A 15 -52.02 30.46 18.08
C LEU A 15 -52.62 29.60 19.24
N ALA A 16 -51.85 29.50 20.34
CA ALA A 16 -52.21 29.56 21.78
C ALA A 16 -53.25 28.65 22.51
N SER A 17 -52.75 28.03 23.60
CA SER A 17 -53.28 27.95 25.00
C SER A 17 -54.40 27.00 25.43
N ALA A 18 -54.11 26.11 26.42
CA ALA A 18 -54.66 26.11 27.80
C ALA A 18 -54.21 24.86 28.63
N PHE A 19 -53.96 25.01 29.94
CA PHE A 19 -53.54 23.97 30.90
C PHE A 19 -54.74 23.32 31.66
N PRO A 20 -54.55 22.30 32.54
CA PRO A 20 -54.25 22.62 33.96
C PRO A 20 -53.19 21.73 34.66
N HIS A 21 -52.44 22.33 35.59
CA HIS A 21 -51.62 21.67 36.62
C HIS A 21 -52.46 21.33 37.88
N GLN A 22 -51.94 20.41 38.73
CA GLN A 22 -52.21 20.37 40.17
C GLN A 22 -50.90 20.27 40.97
N HIS A 23 -50.90 20.69 42.23
CA HIS A 23 -49.74 21.16 43.00
C HIS A 23 -49.54 20.44 44.35
N VAL A 24 -48.28 20.12 44.69
CA VAL A 24 -47.56 20.42 45.97
C VAL A 24 -48.05 19.69 47.26
N PRO A 25 -47.14 19.06 48.05
CA PRO A 25 -46.35 19.78 49.08
C PRO A 25 -44.83 19.65 48.98
N LEU A 26 -44.15 20.72 49.40
CA LEU A 26 -42.71 20.78 49.69
C LEU A 26 -42.43 20.21 51.10
N ASN A 27 -41.28 19.55 51.26
CA ASN A 27 -40.58 19.40 52.53
C ASN A 27 -39.07 19.37 52.24
N GLU A 28 -38.28 20.14 52.99
CA GLU A 28 -36.81 20.09 52.93
C GLU A 28 -36.27 18.78 53.52
N PRO A 29 -35.07 18.37 53.11
CA PRO A 29 -34.08 18.07 54.15
C PRO A 29 -32.69 18.66 53.92
N ALA A 30 -32.07 18.93 55.08
CA ALA A 30 -30.75 19.46 55.36
C ALA A 30 -29.53 18.88 54.59
N SER A 31 -28.50 19.75 54.47
CA SER A 31 -27.05 19.48 54.57
C SER A 31 -26.36 18.48 53.63
N SER A 32 -25.75 19.02 52.57
CA SER A 32 -24.35 18.83 52.16
C SER A 32 -23.60 17.50 52.45
N ALA A 33 -23.51 16.61 51.45
CA ALA A 33 -22.40 15.68 51.18
C ALA A 33 -22.47 15.22 49.68
N PRO A 34 -21.40 14.71 49.05
CA PRO A 34 -21.17 14.99 47.63
C PRO A 34 -21.64 13.94 46.61
N TYR A 35 -21.95 14.42 45.41
CA TYR A 35 -22.27 13.65 44.19
C TYR A 35 -21.05 12.91 43.57
N SER A 36 -19.91 12.80 44.26
CA SER A 36 -18.68 12.22 43.69
C SER A 36 -18.53 10.71 43.92
N MET A 37 -19.13 10.16 44.99
CA MET A 37 -18.91 8.75 45.36
C MET A 37 -19.38 7.73 44.30
N ASP A 38 -20.44 8.03 43.56
CA ASP A 38 -21.02 7.09 42.57
C ASP A 38 -20.14 6.96 41.31
N VAL A 39 -19.50 8.07 40.91
CA VAL A 39 -18.62 8.12 39.72
C VAL A 39 -17.30 7.41 40.00
N ASP A 40 -16.73 7.59 41.20
CA ASP A 40 -15.48 6.92 41.60
C ASP A 40 -15.64 5.38 41.64
N VAL A 41 -16.79 4.89 42.11
CA VAL A 41 -17.10 3.44 42.13
C VAL A 41 -17.27 2.89 40.71
N ALA A 42 -18.08 3.53 39.86
CA ALA A 42 -18.30 3.10 38.49
C ALA A 42 -17.00 3.11 37.64
N LEU A 43 -16.13 4.10 37.87
CA LEU A 43 -14.82 4.17 37.22
C LEU A 43 -13.87 3.06 37.71
N GLU A 44 -13.91 2.70 38.98
CA GLU A 44 -13.11 1.60 39.53
C GLU A 44 -13.60 0.22 39.04
N GLU A 45 -14.91 0.00 38.97
CA GLU A 45 -15.49 -1.20 38.33
C GLU A 45 -15.07 -1.30 36.85
N ALA A 46 -15.09 -0.17 36.12
CA ALA A 46 -14.63 -0.11 34.74
C ALA A 46 -13.12 -0.41 34.59
N ARG A 47 -12.26 0.10 35.49
CA ARG A 47 -10.83 -0.25 35.52
C ARG A 47 -10.63 -1.75 35.70
N GLN A 48 -11.34 -2.38 36.63
CA GLN A 48 -11.26 -3.81 36.86
C GLN A 48 -11.79 -4.64 35.67
N LEU A 49 -12.84 -4.17 34.98
CA LEU A 49 -13.33 -4.79 33.76
C LEU A 49 -12.30 -4.72 32.63
N VAL A 50 -11.70 -3.54 32.43
CA VAL A 50 -10.62 -3.30 31.46
C VAL A 50 -9.39 -4.15 31.78
N GLU A 51 -8.99 -4.29 33.04
CA GLU A 51 -7.84 -5.13 33.42
C GLU A 51 -8.07 -6.61 33.10
N ARG A 52 -9.28 -7.14 33.39
CA ARG A 52 -9.66 -8.51 33.02
C ARG A 52 -9.67 -8.68 31.50
N GLY A 53 -10.36 -7.78 30.78
CA GLY A 53 -10.43 -7.78 29.32
C GLY A 53 -9.06 -7.71 28.66
N GLN A 54 -8.18 -6.82 29.12
CA GLN A 54 -6.80 -6.71 28.64
C GLN A 54 -5.94 -7.94 28.95
N THR A 55 -6.23 -8.66 30.04
CA THR A 55 -5.52 -9.90 30.37
C THR A 55 -5.95 -11.03 29.43
N ALA A 56 -7.25 -11.20 29.21
CA ALA A 56 -7.77 -12.12 28.18
C ALA A 56 -7.24 -11.77 26.77
N MET A 57 -7.30 -10.49 26.39
CA MET A 57 -6.78 -9.96 25.14
C MET A 57 -5.28 -10.24 24.97
N THR A 58 -4.49 -10.19 26.05
CA THR A 58 -3.06 -10.51 26.01
C THR A 58 -2.84 -11.95 25.52
N HIS A 59 -3.61 -12.92 26.03
CA HIS A 59 -3.55 -14.31 25.60
C HIS A 59 -4.09 -14.48 24.18
N ALA A 60 -5.23 -13.85 23.85
CA ALA A 60 -5.86 -13.94 22.54
C ALA A 60 -4.98 -13.34 21.43
N ASN A 61 -4.48 -12.12 21.62
CA ASN A 61 -3.55 -11.47 20.69
C ASN A 61 -2.29 -12.33 20.52
N HIS A 62 -1.65 -12.80 21.59
CA HIS A 62 -0.46 -13.67 21.49
C HIS A 62 -0.75 -14.97 20.72
N ALA A 63 -1.93 -15.56 20.86
CA ALA A 63 -2.33 -16.74 20.10
C ALA A 63 -2.55 -16.45 18.60
N ILE A 64 -3.18 -15.32 18.25
CA ILE A 64 -3.30 -14.85 16.85
C ILE A 64 -1.92 -14.60 16.24
N VAL A 65 -1.08 -13.87 16.96
CA VAL A 65 0.30 -13.46 16.65
C VAL A 65 1.22 -14.66 16.45
N SER A 66 1.06 -15.74 17.23
CA SER A 66 1.84 -16.97 17.09
C SER A 66 1.28 -17.96 16.06
N LYS A 67 -0.04 -17.92 15.77
CA LYS A 67 -0.74 -18.84 14.85
C LYS A 67 -1.61 -18.11 13.77
N PRO A 68 -1.06 -17.20 12.96
CA PRO A 68 -1.76 -16.54 11.85
C PRO A 68 -2.20 -17.51 10.74
N ARG A 69 -3.13 -17.03 9.88
CA ARG A 69 -3.75 -17.83 8.81
C ARG A 69 -3.09 -17.64 7.45
N ARG A 70 -2.84 -18.76 6.77
CA ARG A 70 -2.31 -18.81 5.39
C ARG A 70 -3.19 -18.03 4.40
N ASN A 71 -2.57 -17.41 3.39
CA ASN A 71 -3.29 -16.98 2.19
C ASN A 71 -4.13 -18.17 1.69
N ARG A 72 -5.38 -17.90 1.35
CA ARG A 72 -6.21 -18.82 0.58
C ARG A 72 -6.08 -18.42 -0.88
N LEU A 73 -5.47 -19.28 -1.68
CA LEU A 73 -5.41 -19.14 -3.15
C LEU A 73 -6.67 -19.71 -3.83
N GLU A 74 -7.64 -20.12 -3.02
CA GLU A 74 -8.95 -20.61 -3.41
C GLU A 74 -9.88 -19.41 -3.57
N VAL A 75 -10.43 -19.25 -4.77
CA VAL A 75 -11.51 -18.29 -5.02
C VAL A 75 -12.75 -18.77 -4.28
N LEU A 76 -13.23 -17.96 -3.34
CA LEU A 76 -14.22 -18.39 -2.36
C LEU A 76 -15.56 -18.73 -3.03
N ASN A 77 -16.11 -19.88 -2.67
CA ASN A 77 -17.47 -20.25 -3.02
C ASN A 77 -18.45 -19.58 -2.03
N SER A 78 -19.55 -19.02 -2.55
CA SER A 78 -20.65 -18.40 -1.79
C SER A 78 -21.09 -19.19 -0.55
N THR A 79 -21.06 -20.52 -0.63
CA THR A 79 -21.46 -21.42 0.46
C THR A 79 -20.48 -21.42 1.64
N GLU A 80 -19.21 -21.07 1.41
CA GLU A 80 -18.20 -20.92 2.46
C GLU A 80 -18.18 -19.51 3.05
N LEU A 81 -18.40 -18.49 2.21
CA LEU A 81 -18.66 -17.12 2.65
C LEU A 81 -19.89 -17.05 3.55
N ALA A 82 -21.04 -17.59 3.14
CA ALA A 82 -22.26 -17.56 3.95
C ALA A 82 -22.14 -18.31 5.31
N ARG A 83 -21.22 -19.28 5.44
CA ARG A 83 -20.91 -19.94 6.73
C ARG A 83 -20.04 -19.09 7.65
N ALA A 84 -19.40 -18.05 7.11
CA ALA A 84 -18.47 -17.18 7.81
C ALA A 84 -19.09 -15.91 8.40
N TRP A 85 -20.33 -15.57 8.05
CA TRP A 85 -21.02 -14.33 8.47
C TRP A 85 -21.51 -14.35 9.93
N LYS A 86 -20.72 -14.93 10.83
CA LYS A 86 -20.91 -14.77 12.27
C LYS A 86 -19.67 -14.06 12.82
N PRO A 87 -19.82 -13.02 13.66
CA PRO A 87 -18.67 -12.50 14.40
C PRO A 87 -18.06 -13.61 15.28
N PRO A 88 -16.74 -13.60 15.52
CA PRO A 88 -16.12 -14.53 16.45
C PRO A 88 -16.72 -14.34 17.85
N ALA A 89 -16.54 -15.36 18.70
CA ALA A 89 -17.02 -15.33 20.07
C ALA A 89 -16.60 -14.01 20.77
N PRO A 90 -17.47 -13.40 21.58
CA PRO A 90 -17.07 -12.25 22.39
C PRO A 90 -15.88 -12.63 23.28
N LEU A 91 -14.92 -11.71 23.45
CA LEU A 91 -13.72 -11.95 24.26
C LEU A 91 -14.10 -12.39 25.67
N ASP A 92 -13.80 -13.64 26.04
CA ASP A 92 -14.07 -14.14 27.38
C ASP A 92 -13.02 -13.63 28.38
N TYR A 93 -13.49 -12.87 29.36
CA TYR A 93 -12.72 -12.35 30.48
C TYR A 93 -13.36 -12.65 31.84
N HIS A 94 -14.37 -13.52 31.88
CA HIS A 94 -15.16 -13.79 33.08
C HIS A 94 -14.60 -14.95 33.92
N ASP A 95 -13.87 -15.88 33.31
CA ASP A 95 -13.23 -16.99 34.02
C ASP A 95 -11.97 -16.54 34.81
N ASN A 96 -11.62 -17.33 35.84
CA ASN A 96 -10.45 -17.06 36.68
C ASN A 96 -9.13 -17.32 35.92
N ILE A 97 -8.64 -16.32 35.18
CA ILE A 97 -7.31 -16.29 34.51
C ILE A 97 -6.14 -16.22 35.53
N ARG A 98 -6.31 -16.79 36.74
CA ARG A 98 -5.27 -16.93 37.77
C ARG A 98 -4.48 -18.24 37.65
N SER A 99 -4.91 -19.18 36.82
CA SER A 99 -4.19 -20.42 36.50
C SER A 99 -3.16 -20.26 35.37
N LEU A 100 -3.31 -19.25 34.51
CA LEU A 100 -2.39 -18.95 33.40
C LEU A 100 -1.23 -18.06 33.88
N ASN A 101 -0.33 -18.65 34.68
CA ASN A 101 0.82 -17.95 35.26
C ASN A 101 1.76 -17.38 34.18
N VAL A 102 1.89 -16.05 34.12
CA VAL A 102 2.78 -15.30 33.22
C VAL A 102 4.26 -15.36 33.68
N THR A 103 4.68 -16.53 34.15
CA THR A 103 6.00 -16.82 34.72
C THR A 103 6.63 -18.12 34.23
N HIS A 104 5.98 -18.86 33.31
CA HIS A 104 6.69 -19.89 32.56
C HIS A 104 7.71 -19.24 31.63
N SER A 105 8.98 -19.29 32.04
CA SER A 105 10.12 -19.15 31.14
C SER A 105 9.94 -20.14 29.98
N TYR A 106 9.79 -19.62 28.77
CA TYR A 106 9.55 -20.44 27.58
C TYR A 106 10.82 -21.25 27.25
N SER A 107 10.85 -22.50 27.71
CA SER A 107 11.93 -23.44 27.41
C SER A 107 11.65 -24.11 26.07
N PRO A 108 12.58 -24.17 25.09
CA PRO A 108 12.30 -24.63 23.72
C PRO A 108 11.95 -26.13 23.56
N HIS A 109 11.67 -26.85 24.64
CA HIS A 109 11.68 -28.32 24.69
C HIS A 109 10.45 -28.97 25.38
N GLN A 110 9.35 -28.25 25.58
CA GLN A 110 8.06 -28.91 25.88
C GLN A 110 7.20 -28.98 24.62
N GLY A 111 6.90 -30.21 24.22
CA GLY A 111 6.24 -30.54 22.96
C GLY A 111 4.75 -30.17 22.94
N ALA A 112 4.19 -30.17 21.73
CA ALA A 112 2.79 -29.87 21.51
C ALA A 112 1.88 -31.02 22.00
N GLU A 113 1.03 -30.73 22.98
CA GLU A 113 -0.18 -31.50 23.25
C GLU A 113 -1.41 -30.56 23.22
N ASP A 114 -2.29 -30.82 22.25
CA ASP A 114 -3.76 -30.62 22.28
C ASP A 114 -4.41 -29.23 22.49
N GLU A 115 -3.94 -28.19 21.79
CA GLU A 115 -4.72 -26.96 21.53
C GLU A 115 -5.05 -26.73 20.03
N THR A 116 -5.32 -27.79 19.28
CA THR A 116 -5.49 -27.74 17.82
C THR A 116 -6.90 -27.30 17.34
N GLY A 117 -7.83 -27.02 18.26
CA GLY A 117 -9.24 -26.75 17.93
C GLY A 117 -9.88 -25.46 18.47
N LYS A 118 -9.17 -24.62 19.23
CA LYS A 118 -9.73 -23.35 19.76
C LYS A 118 -9.48 -22.19 18.79
N ASP A 119 -10.52 -21.41 18.50
CA ASP A 119 -10.39 -20.14 17.78
C ASP A 119 -10.13 -19.02 18.78
N PHE A 120 -8.98 -18.34 18.65
CA PHE A 120 -8.53 -17.28 19.56
C PHE A 120 -8.92 -15.86 19.09
N ARG A 121 -9.63 -15.75 17.97
CA ARG A 121 -10.18 -14.45 17.52
C ARG A 121 -11.43 -14.11 18.30
N TYR A 122 -11.65 -12.81 18.46
CA TYR A 122 -12.65 -12.29 19.38
C TYR A 122 -13.34 -11.05 18.82
N THR A 123 -14.59 -10.84 19.22
CA THR A 123 -15.20 -9.51 19.22
C THR A 123 -15.00 -8.86 20.58
N VAL A 124 -14.93 -7.52 20.64
CA VAL A 124 -14.85 -6.81 21.92
C VAL A 124 -16.28 -6.62 22.46
N PRO A 125 -16.63 -7.15 23.65
CA PRO A 125 -17.97 -7.00 24.22
C PRO A 125 -18.34 -5.53 24.50
N ASP A 126 -19.61 -5.16 24.33
CA ASP A 126 -20.07 -3.77 24.45
C ASP A 126 -19.87 -3.15 25.84
N ASP A 127 -19.92 -3.95 26.91
CA ASP A 127 -19.62 -3.52 28.27
C ASP A 127 -18.12 -3.26 28.46
N LEU A 128 -17.25 -4.11 27.91
CA LEU A 128 -15.81 -3.85 27.85
C LEU A 128 -15.47 -2.62 26.98
N VAL A 129 -16.19 -2.38 25.87
CA VAL A 129 -16.06 -1.14 25.07
C VAL A 129 -16.42 0.08 25.93
N ARG A 130 -17.58 0.06 26.61
CA ARG A 130 -18.00 1.17 27.49
C ARG A 130 -17.03 1.42 28.63
N ALA A 131 -16.49 0.37 29.25
CA ALA A 131 -15.50 0.50 30.30
C ALA A 131 -14.15 1.04 29.79
N ALA A 132 -13.68 0.57 28.63
CA ALA A 132 -12.46 1.08 28.01
C ALA A 132 -12.57 2.57 27.66
N GLN A 133 -13.73 2.99 27.16
CA GLN A 133 -14.06 4.40 26.92
C GLN A 133 -14.11 5.20 28.23
N LEU A 134 -14.83 4.74 29.26
CA LEU A 134 -14.94 5.47 30.54
C LEU A 134 -13.57 5.65 31.22
N VAL A 135 -12.70 4.63 31.19
CA VAL A 135 -11.33 4.71 31.70
C VAL A 135 -10.45 5.61 30.82
N SER A 136 -10.68 5.63 29.50
CA SER A 136 -9.99 6.53 28.56
C SER A 136 -10.33 8.00 28.85
N GLU A 137 -11.62 8.34 28.95
CA GLU A 137 -12.13 9.69 29.22
C GLU A 137 -11.65 10.23 30.58
N ASN A 138 -11.49 9.35 31.58
CA ASN A 138 -10.96 9.70 32.91
C ASN A 138 -9.42 9.54 33.04
N TRP A 139 -8.72 9.29 31.94
CA TRP A 139 -7.24 9.28 31.92
C TRP A 139 -6.69 10.54 31.25
N THR A 140 -5.91 11.29 32.03
CA THR A 140 -5.06 12.39 31.55
C THR A 140 -3.59 11.93 31.47
N PRO A 141 -2.84 12.25 30.41
CA PRO A 141 -1.39 12.07 30.39
C PRO A 141 -0.75 12.81 31.58
N SER A 142 0.02 12.11 32.41
CA SER A 142 0.70 12.73 33.55
C SER A 142 1.98 13.43 33.11
N GLU A 143 2.21 14.67 33.55
CA GLU A 143 3.46 15.39 33.30
C GLU A 143 4.71 14.65 33.82
N GLN A 144 4.52 13.77 34.81
CA GLN A 144 5.59 12.94 35.41
C GLN A 144 5.94 11.69 34.57
N GLY A 145 5.14 11.34 33.55
CA GLY A 145 5.51 10.38 32.52
C GLY A 145 6.47 11.02 31.52
N GLY A 146 7.73 11.19 31.92
CA GLY A 146 8.72 11.97 31.18
C GLY A 146 8.82 11.59 29.70
N GLY A 147 8.49 12.54 28.81
CA GLY A 147 8.70 12.39 27.36
C GLY A 147 7.46 12.38 26.46
N LEU A 148 6.30 12.90 26.86
CA LEU A 148 5.23 13.21 25.90
C LEU A 148 5.37 14.61 25.31
N ALA A 149 5.14 15.67 26.11
CA ALA A 149 5.24 17.06 25.65
C ALA A 149 6.64 17.39 25.09
N SER A 150 7.70 16.92 25.75
CA SER A 150 9.07 17.14 25.28
C SER A 150 9.46 16.28 24.08
N ALA A 151 8.88 15.09 23.84
CA ALA A 151 9.14 14.35 22.60
C ALA A 151 8.39 15.00 21.42
N VAL A 152 7.13 15.36 21.62
CA VAL A 152 6.33 16.08 20.61
C VAL A 152 7.01 17.41 20.24
N GLN A 153 7.45 18.22 21.20
CA GLN A 153 8.21 19.45 20.91
C GLN A 153 9.63 19.21 20.39
N TYR A 154 10.32 18.12 20.78
CA TYR A 154 11.64 17.80 20.23
C TYR A 154 11.58 17.45 18.74
N TYR A 155 10.55 16.73 18.30
CA TYR A 155 10.35 16.41 16.89
C TYR A 155 9.72 17.58 16.09
N HIS A 156 8.83 18.40 16.67
CA HIS A 156 8.42 19.66 16.02
C HIS A 156 9.54 20.70 15.92
N GLY A 157 10.59 20.61 16.76
CA GLY A 157 11.81 21.42 16.65
C GLY A 157 12.82 20.89 15.61
N GLN A 158 12.58 19.70 15.05
CA GLN A 158 13.35 19.09 13.97
C GLN A 158 12.62 19.28 12.63
N GLU A 159 12.32 20.54 12.28
CA GLU A 159 12.21 20.89 10.86
C GLU A 159 13.60 20.69 10.23
N HIS A 160 13.86 19.46 9.79
CA HIS A 160 14.86 19.22 8.77
C HIS A 160 14.46 20.05 7.56
N ASN A 161 15.17 21.15 7.32
CA ASN A 161 15.04 21.95 6.11
C ASN A 161 15.08 21.01 4.90
N GLY A 162 13.92 20.86 4.25
CA GLY A 162 13.73 20.02 3.08
C GLY A 162 14.33 20.62 1.82
N GLU A 163 15.60 21.02 1.86
CA GLU A 163 16.39 21.40 0.70
C GLU A 163 17.66 20.55 0.62
N ASN A 164 17.95 20.09 -0.60
CA ASN A 164 19.04 19.17 -0.91
C ASN A 164 20.41 19.60 -0.34
N GLN A 165 20.92 18.85 0.66
CA GLN A 165 22.37 18.67 0.85
C GLN A 165 22.70 17.51 1.79
N THR A 166 23.47 16.55 1.27
CA THR A 166 24.24 15.61 2.10
C THR A 166 25.36 16.35 2.84
N PRO A 167 25.81 15.88 4.02
CA PRO A 167 26.92 16.51 4.73
C PRO A 167 28.19 16.54 3.88
N SER A 168 28.67 17.74 3.58
CA SER A 168 29.89 17.95 2.82
C SER A 168 31.10 17.35 3.54
N SER A 169 31.82 16.49 2.82
CA SER A 169 33.20 16.03 3.06
C SER A 169 33.98 16.69 4.21
N LEU A 170 34.42 15.87 5.17
CA LEU A 170 35.53 16.20 6.06
C LEU A 170 36.83 16.37 5.26
N GLN A 171 37.09 17.56 4.72
CA GLN A 171 38.42 17.97 4.28
C GLN A 171 39.17 18.65 5.42
N TYR A 172 40.12 17.91 6.00
CA TYR A 172 40.99 18.42 7.05
C TYR A 172 42.16 19.23 6.43
N GLY A 173 42.09 20.55 6.55
CA GLY A 173 43.27 21.42 6.63
C GLY A 173 43.80 22.08 5.34
N SER A 174 43.53 23.39 5.22
CA SER A 174 44.62 24.38 5.05
C SER A 174 44.17 25.75 5.55
N ARG A 175 45.14 26.57 5.99
CA ARG A 175 44.92 27.92 6.53
C ARG A 175 44.92 28.96 5.41
N THR A 176 43.94 29.89 5.41
CA THR A 176 44.15 31.36 5.27
C THR A 176 42.85 32.12 5.56
N ALA A 177 42.96 33.39 5.96
CA ALA A 177 41.83 34.25 6.34
C ALA A 177 41.40 35.20 5.21
N VAL A 178 40.21 35.84 5.33
CA VAL A 178 40.01 37.31 5.23
C VAL A 178 38.53 37.75 5.39
N ALA A 179 38.34 38.71 6.31
CA ALA A 179 37.35 39.81 6.42
C ALA A 179 35.81 39.67 6.22
N ASN A 180 35.11 40.18 7.24
CA ASN A 180 33.71 40.61 7.31
C ASN A 180 33.24 41.58 6.19
N SER A 181 31.94 41.60 5.91
CA SER A 181 31.10 42.80 6.17
C SER A 181 29.60 42.48 6.18
N ASN A 182 28.85 43.20 7.01
CA ASN A 182 27.40 43.12 7.21
C ASN A 182 26.84 44.55 7.11
N PRO A 183 25.60 44.79 6.65
CA PRO A 183 24.91 46.05 6.92
C PRO A 183 23.55 45.89 7.61
N ASP A 184 23.27 46.82 8.52
CA ASP A 184 22.24 46.78 9.55
C ASP A 184 20.78 46.99 9.11
N ILE A 185 19.91 46.56 10.02
CA ILE A 185 18.46 46.82 10.08
C ILE A 185 18.20 48.29 10.46
N VAL A 186 17.18 48.92 9.87
CA VAL A 186 16.64 50.21 10.34
C VAL A 186 15.17 50.07 10.75
N ASP A 187 14.92 50.19 12.06
CA ASP A 187 13.58 50.33 12.66
C ASP A 187 13.05 51.76 12.49
N LEU A 188 11.78 51.90 12.09
CA LEU A 188 11.04 53.16 12.11
C LEU A 188 9.61 52.97 12.61
N SER A 189 9.48 52.82 13.93
CA SER A 189 8.21 52.92 14.63
C SER A 189 7.72 54.38 14.71
N ARG A 190 6.51 54.67 14.20
CA ARG A 190 5.73 55.87 14.56
C ARG A 190 4.26 55.56 14.76
N ARG A 191 3.73 55.99 15.90
CA ARG A 191 2.31 55.91 16.26
C ARG A 191 1.49 56.93 15.50
N ASP A 192 0.34 56.52 14.96
CA ASP A 192 -0.90 57.28 15.12
C ASP A 192 -2.04 56.29 15.40
N GLY A 193 -2.99 56.69 16.24
CA GLY A 193 -4.03 55.80 16.77
C GLY A 193 -5.41 56.18 16.27
N ARG A 194 -5.96 55.42 15.32
CA ARG A 194 -7.40 55.40 15.03
C ARG A 194 -7.88 53.97 14.82
N THR A 195 -9.09 53.72 15.33
CA THR A 195 -9.81 52.45 15.26
C THR A 195 -9.99 51.99 13.82
N HIS A 196 -9.35 50.87 13.48
CA HIS A 196 -9.82 49.97 12.45
C HIS A 196 -10.27 48.67 13.11
N GLU A 197 -11.42 48.17 12.68
CA GLU A 197 -11.96 46.88 13.10
C GLU A 197 -10.92 45.77 12.86
N LEU A 198 -10.96 44.75 13.72
CA LEU A 198 -10.15 43.55 13.61
C LEU A 198 -10.57 42.73 12.38
N LEU A 199 -10.16 43.18 11.19
CA LEU A 199 -9.88 42.30 10.08
C LEU A 199 -8.70 41.41 10.50
N GLN A 200 -9.04 40.31 11.20
CA GLN A 200 -8.13 39.19 11.37
C GLN A 200 -7.55 38.88 9.98
N ARG A 201 -6.21 38.92 9.87
CA ARG A 201 -5.53 38.26 8.78
C ARG A 201 -6.03 36.82 8.78
N ARG A 202 -6.73 36.40 7.72
CA ARG A 202 -7.04 34.97 7.51
C ARG A 202 -5.70 34.24 7.49
N ASN A 203 -5.40 33.49 8.54
CA ASN A 203 -4.15 32.76 8.66
C ASN A 203 -4.03 31.74 7.52
N ALA A 204 -2.85 31.67 6.91
CA ALA A 204 -2.54 30.76 5.81
C ALA A 204 -2.13 29.37 6.35
N ASN A 205 -2.88 28.84 7.32
CA ASN A 205 -2.50 27.65 8.09
C ASN A 205 -3.40 26.43 7.84
N GLU A 206 -4.41 26.55 6.96
CA GLU A 206 -5.36 25.46 6.67
C GLU A 206 -5.11 24.87 5.28
N TRP A 207 -5.04 23.55 5.20
CA TRP A 207 -4.74 22.82 3.96
C TRP A 207 -5.86 22.99 2.92
N TRP A 208 -5.48 23.20 1.64
CA TRP A 208 -6.42 23.59 0.59
C TRP A 208 -7.56 22.57 0.38
N MET A 209 -7.27 21.27 0.46
CA MET A 209 -8.29 20.22 0.29
C MET A 209 -9.28 20.19 1.46
N ALA A 210 -8.88 20.65 2.65
CA ALA A 210 -9.77 20.74 3.81
C ALA A 210 -10.69 21.97 3.79
N THR A 211 -10.28 23.04 3.11
CA THR A 211 -11.00 24.33 3.06
C THR A 211 -11.81 24.55 1.79
N MET A 212 -11.49 23.83 0.70
CA MET A 212 -12.27 23.91 -0.53
C MET A 212 -13.66 23.28 -0.39
N ALA A 213 -14.58 23.69 -1.27
CA ALA A 213 -15.91 23.10 -1.34
C ALA A 213 -15.82 21.64 -1.83
N GLN A 214 -16.39 20.72 -1.06
CA GLN A 214 -16.28 19.28 -1.31
C GLN A 214 -17.28 18.86 -2.40
N ARG A 215 -16.81 18.74 -3.64
CA ARG A 215 -17.62 18.41 -4.84
C ARG A 215 -17.55 16.94 -5.27
N GLY A 216 -16.88 16.09 -4.50
CA GLY A 216 -16.73 14.66 -4.80
C GLY A 216 -18.04 13.89 -4.63
N SER A 217 -18.40 13.09 -5.63
CA SER A 217 -19.65 12.32 -5.71
C SER A 217 -19.38 10.95 -6.35
N SER A 218 -19.84 9.86 -5.75
CA SER A 218 -19.85 8.56 -6.43
C SER A 218 -21.17 8.40 -7.19
N PRO A 219 -21.18 8.37 -8.55
CA PRO A 219 -22.43 8.37 -9.32
C PRO A 219 -23.20 7.04 -9.24
N PHE A 220 -22.53 5.96 -8.83
CA PHE A 220 -23.13 4.63 -8.66
C PHE A 220 -23.50 4.31 -7.20
N ALA A 221 -23.22 5.23 -6.27
CA ALA A 221 -23.68 5.13 -4.88
C ALA A 221 -25.10 5.72 -4.72
N PRO A 222 -25.81 5.42 -3.61
CA PRO A 222 -27.08 6.06 -3.29
C PRO A 222 -26.98 7.59 -3.23
N SER A 223 -28.05 8.26 -3.66
CA SER A 223 -28.10 9.74 -3.70
C SER A 223 -27.80 10.36 -2.33
N GLY A 224 -26.94 11.39 -2.32
CA GLY A 224 -26.47 12.04 -1.09
C GLY A 224 -25.25 11.38 -0.43
N TYR A 225 -24.70 10.30 -1.00
CA TYR A 225 -23.43 9.73 -0.55
C TYR A 225 -22.30 10.77 -0.58
N LYS A 226 -21.58 10.91 0.54
CA LYS A 226 -20.46 11.84 0.69
C LYS A 226 -19.15 11.08 0.53
N VAL A 227 -18.21 11.59 -0.26
CA VAL A 227 -16.86 10.98 -0.37
C VAL A 227 -15.92 11.52 0.72
N TRP A 228 -15.90 12.84 0.90
CA TRP A 228 -15.11 13.50 1.95
C TRP A 228 -15.78 13.42 3.32
N ARG A 229 -15.02 12.99 4.34
CA ARG A 229 -15.42 13.04 5.76
C ARG A 229 -14.30 13.67 6.59
N ASN A 230 -14.54 14.85 7.16
CA ASN A 230 -13.68 15.39 8.23
C ASN A 230 -14.13 14.77 9.56
N VAL A 231 -13.25 14.09 10.30
CA VAL A 231 -13.60 13.41 11.56
C VAL A 231 -14.20 14.34 12.62
N LYS A 232 -13.83 15.63 12.65
CA LYS A 232 -14.40 16.61 13.59
C LYS A 232 -15.88 16.90 13.31
N ASN A 233 -16.35 16.72 12.06
CA ASN A 233 -17.78 16.81 11.72
C ASN A 233 -18.61 15.62 12.26
N PHE A 234 -17.95 14.54 12.69
CA PHE A 234 -18.57 13.37 13.33
C PHE A 234 -18.41 13.39 14.86
N GLY A 235 -17.93 14.50 15.42
CA GLY A 235 -17.85 14.74 16.86
C GLY A 235 -16.45 14.66 17.47
N ALA A 236 -15.44 14.22 16.70
CA ALA A 236 -14.07 14.08 17.18
C ALA A 236 -13.49 15.43 17.62
N LYS A 237 -12.76 15.45 18.73
CA LYS A 237 -12.16 16.66 19.30
C LYS A 237 -10.73 16.88 18.78
N GLY A 238 -9.92 15.82 18.80
CA GLY A 238 -8.48 15.91 18.55
C GLY A 238 -7.73 16.69 19.64
N ASP A 239 -8.17 16.61 20.90
CA ASP A 239 -7.62 17.33 22.06
C ASP A 239 -6.72 16.48 22.98
N GLY A 240 -6.59 15.17 22.71
CA GLY A 240 -5.85 14.20 23.51
C GLY A 240 -6.57 13.75 24.79
N VAL A 241 -7.77 14.27 25.08
CA VAL A 241 -8.52 14.06 26.32
C VAL A 241 -9.83 13.34 26.06
N ALA A 242 -10.60 13.72 25.04
CA ALA A 242 -11.80 12.99 24.63
C ALA A 242 -11.44 11.65 23.97
N ASP A 243 -12.31 10.65 24.10
CA ASP A 243 -12.19 9.42 23.31
C ASP A 243 -12.84 9.60 21.95
N ASP A 244 -12.02 9.76 20.91
CA ASP A 244 -12.48 10.06 19.56
C ASP A 244 -12.86 8.80 18.75
N THR A 245 -12.73 7.60 19.33
CA THR A 245 -12.83 6.34 18.58
C THR A 245 -14.19 6.13 17.93
N ALA A 246 -15.28 6.54 18.61
CA ALA A 246 -16.63 6.43 18.08
C ALA A 246 -16.87 7.41 16.93
N ALA A 247 -16.38 8.64 17.05
CA ALA A 247 -16.51 9.67 16.01
C ALA A 247 -15.70 9.31 14.74
N ILE A 248 -14.48 8.79 14.91
CA ILE A 248 -13.63 8.36 13.79
C ILE A 248 -14.26 7.17 13.05
N ASN A 249 -14.67 6.11 13.77
CA ASN A 249 -15.33 4.97 13.15
C ASN A 249 -16.69 5.34 12.53
N SER A 250 -17.41 6.33 13.08
CA SER A 250 -18.63 6.88 12.47
C SER A 250 -18.33 7.61 11.16
N ALA A 251 -17.26 8.42 11.12
CA ALA A 251 -16.80 9.07 9.90
C ALA A 251 -16.48 8.03 8.80
N ILE A 252 -15.73 6.98 9.14
CA ILE A 252 -15.33 5.92 8.20
C ILE A 252 -16.52 5.11 7.68
N SER A 253 -17.45 4.70 8.54
CA SER A 253 -18.60 3.84 8.19
C SER A 253 -19.79 4.59 7.56
N SER A 254 -19.84 5.92 7.70
CA SER A 254 -20.96 6.75 7.24
C SER A 254 -21.32 6.55 5.76
N GLY A 255 -22.61 6.42 5.48
CA GLY A 255 -23.15 6.32 4.11
C GLY A 255 -23.38 4.91 3.59
N GLY A 256 -23.54 3.90 4.47
CA GLY A 256 -23.92 2.53 4.06
C GLY A 256 -22.82 1.79 3.31
N ARG A 257 -21.57 1.96 3.74
CA ARG A 257 -20.39 1.48 3.02
C ARG A 257 -20.13 -0.01 3.22
N CYS A 258 -19.34 -0.58 2.32
CA CYS A 258 -18.82 -1.93 2.43
C CYS A 258 -17.94 -2.13 3.68
N GLY A 259 -18.44 -2.96 4.60
CA GLY A 259 -17.85 -3.34 5.87
C GLY A 259 -18.90 -4.00 6.76
N GLY A 260 -18.61 -4.21 8.04
CA GLY A 260 -19.54 -4.85 9.00
C GLY A 260 -19.53 -6.38 8.97
N GLY A 261 -18.99 -6.98 7.91
CA GLY A 261 -18.94 -8.44 7.70
C GLY A 261 -19.93 -8.94 6.64
N ASP A 262 -20.83 -8.07 6.17
CA ASP A 262 -21.88 -8.38 5.18
C ASP A 262 -21.51 -7.93 3.75
N CYS A 263 -20.24 -7.55 3.51
CA CYS A 263 -19.76 -7.08 2.20
C CYS A 263 -18.29 -7.44 1.99
N THR A 264 -17.99 -8.08 0.86
CA THR A 264 -16.68 -8.65 0.51
C THR A 264 -15.77 -7.68 -0.26
N GLY A 265 -16.34 -6.72 -0.98
CA GLY A 265 -15.64 -5.64 -1.68
C GLY A 265 -16.59 -4.60 -2.27
N SER A 266 -16.09 -3.42 -2.64
CA SER A 266 -16.89 -2.47 -3.43
C SER A 266 -16.07 -1.37 -4.10
N THR A 267 -16.43 -1.05 -5.34
CA THR A 267 -15.89 0.07 -6.13
C THR A 267 -16.71 1.35 -5.97
N ILE A 268 -18.00 1.24 -5.59
CA ILE A 268 -18.95 2.36 -5.56
C ILE A 268 -18.93 3.19 -4.27
N TYR A 269 -18.29 2.71 -3.19
CA TYR A 269 -18.28 3.37 -1.86
C TYR A 269 -16.91 3.95 -1.42
N PRO A 270 -16.26 4.84 -2.21
CA PRO A 270 -14.98 5.44 -1.82
C PRO A 270 -15.11 6.38 -0.62
N ALA A 271 -14.04 6.51 0.17
CA ALA A 271 -13.95 7.51 1.22
C ALA A 271 -12.56 8.14 1.33
N THR A 272 -12.54 9.47 1.42
CA THR A 272 -11.40 10.22 1.95
C THR A 272 -11.76 10.71 3.34
N VAL A 273 -11.18 10.08 4.37
CA VAL A 273 -11.44 10.40 5.78
C VAL A 273 -10.29 11.26 6.29
N TYR A 274 -10.58 12.55 6.43
CA TYR A 274 -9.62 13.58 6.78
C TYR A 274 -9.54 13.83 8.28
N PHE A 275 -8.30 13.91 8.78
CA PHE A 275 -7.97 14.21 10.16
C PHE A 275 -7.25 15.58 10.21
N PRO A 276 -7.93 16.65 10.66
CA PRO A 276 -7.27 17.93 10.96
C PRO A 276 -6.20 17.78 12.05
N PRO A 277 -5.34 18.78 12.26
CA PRO A 277 -4.36 18.75 13.35
C PRO A 277 -5.00 18.54 14.73
N GLY A 278 -4.24 17.90 15.61
CA GLY A 278 -4.66 17.50 16.95
C GLY A 278 -4.28 16.07 17.33
N THR A 279 -4.58 15.71 18.57
CA THR A 279 -4.33 14.39 19.15
C THR A 279 -5.65 13.65 19.36
N TYR A 280 -5.87 12.59 18.62
CA TYR A 280 -7.08 11.78 18.68
C TYR A 280 -6.83 10.58 19.59
N LYS A 281 -7.31 10.64 20.83
CA LYS A 281 -7.15 9.53 21.78
C LYS A 281 -8.17 8.43 21.47
N VAL A 282 -7.73 7.18 21.43
CA VAL A 282 -8.57 6.02 21.10
C VAL A 282 -8.42 4.86 22.08
N SER A 283 -9.53 4.22 22.44
CA SER A 283 -9.59 3.05 23.35
C SER A 283 -9.93 1.73 22.65
N ARG A 284 -10.18 1.74 21.34
CA ARG A 284 -10.34 0.53 20.52
C ARG A 284 -9.90 0.79 19.09
N THR A 285 -9.83 -0.27 18.29
CA THR A 285 -9.42 -0.22 16.89
C THR A 285 -10.25 0.75 16.04
N ILE A 286 -9.55 1.53 15.20
CA ILE A 286 -10.09 2.24 14.05
C ILE A 286 -10.16 1.24 12.89
N ILE A 287 -11.37 0.95 12.40
CA ILE A 287 -11.59 -0.06 11.36
C ILE A 287 -11.65 0.64 9.99
N GLN A 288 -10.71 0.34 9.10
CA GLN A 288 -10.67 0.91 7.75
C GLN A 288 -11.52 0.07 6.78
N TYR A 289 -12.70 0.60 6.47
CA TYR A 289 -13.68 -0.01 5.55
C TYR A 289 -13.15 -0.09 4.09
N TYR A 290 -13.82 -0.83 3.22
CA TYR A 290 -13.36 -1.03 1.84
C TYR A 290 -13.26 0.28 1.05
N ASN A 291 -12.25 0.43 0.17
CA ASN A 291 -12.04 1.62 -0.67
C ASN A 291 -11.93 2.93 0.16
N THR A 292 -10.92 3.01 1.04
CA THR A 292 -10.76 4.12 2.01
C THR A 292 -9.34 4.67 2.06
N GLU A 293 -9.21 5.99 1.90
CA GLU A 293 -8.06 6.78 2.33
C GLU A 293 -8.29 7.31 3.76
N LEU A 294 -7.38 7.01 4.69
CA LEU A 294 -7.22 7.77 5.93
C LEU A 294 -6.12 8.82 5.69
N LEU A 295 -6.46 10.10 5.86
CA LEU A 295 -5.62 11.21 5.41
C LEU A 295 -5.46 12.26 6.50
N GLY A 296 -4.30 12.28 7.14
CA GLY A 296 -3.94 13.33 8.08
C GLY A 296 -3.53 14.63 7.40
N ASN A 297 -3.62 15.73 8.14
CA ASN A 297 -3.12 17.02 7.71
C ASN A 297 -1.59 16.93 7.41
N PRO A 298 -1.13 17.37 6.22
CA PRO A 298 0.27 17.24 5.84
C PRO A 298 1.21 18.31 6.43
N PHE A 299 0.69 19.39 7.02
CA PHE A 299 1.49 20.42 7.70
C PHE A 299 1.80 20.06 9.15
N GLU A 300 0.80 19.58 9.88
CA GLU A 300 0.89 19.22 11.29
C GLU A 300 0.24 17.85 11.45
N LEU A 301 1.07 16.81 11.51
CA LEU A 301 0.62 15.42 11.46
C LEU A 301 -0.28 15.12 12.67
N PRO A 302 -1.55 14.73 12.46
CA PRO A 302 -2.41 14.33 13.56
C PRO A 302 -1.85 13.09 14.27
N THR A 303 -1.90 13.12 15.60
CA THR A 303 -1.47 12.00 16.44
C THR A 303 -2.68 11.12 16.77
N ILE A 304 -2.61 9.82 16.47
CA ILE A 304 -3.54 8.82 17.02
C ILE A 304 -2.88 8.25 18.27
N LEU A 305 -3.45 8.58 19.43
CA LEU A 305 -2.93 8.19 20.74
C LEU A 305 -3.72 7.00 21.29
N ALA A 306 -3.12 5.82 21.32
CA ALA A 306 -3.77 4.66 21.90
C ALA A 306 -3.75 4.73 23.44
N ALA A 307 -4.94 4.77 24.05
CA ALA A 307 -5.13 4.96 25.48
C ALA A 307 -4.57 3.78 26.31
N PRO A 308 -4.27 3.97 27.62
CA PRO A 308 -3.89 2.85 28.49
C PRO A 308 -4.96 1.77 28.61
N SER A 309 -6.24 2.13 28.45
CA SER A 309 -7.37 1.21 28.43
C SER A 309 -7.61 0.52 27.08
N PHE A 310 -6.76 0.76 26.07
CA PHE A 310 -6.98 0.26 24.71
C PHE A 310 -7.25 -1.26 24.65
N ILE A 311 -8.29 -1.63 23.90
CA ILE A 311 -8.66 -3.02 23.59
C ILE A 311 -8.65 -3.23 22.07
N GLY A 312 -7.77 -4.12 21.59
CA GLY A 312 -7.67 -4.52 20.18
C GLY A 312 -6.32 -5.15 19.84
N LEU A 313 -6.18 -5.58 18.58
CA LEU A 313 -4.93 -6.12 18.01
C LEU A 313 -4.08 -5.03 17.33
N GLY A 314 -4.74 -4.14 16.59
CA GLY A 314 -4.13 -2.99 15.92
C GLY A 314 -4.88 -1.70 16.25
N VAL A 315 -4.17 -0.58 16.40
CA VAL A 315 -4.79 0.75 16.59
C VAL A 315 -5.60 1.14 15.35
N ILE A 316 -5.08 0.85 14.16
CA ILE A 316 -5.84 0.80 12.89
C ILE A 316 -5.83 -0.65 12.38
N ALA A 317 -6.92 -1.10 11.76
CA ALA A 317 -6.98 -2.39 11.07
C ALA A 317 -7.61 -2.26 9.67
N SER A 318 -6.96 -2.82 8.65
CA SER A 318 -7.44 -2.88 7.25
C SER A 318 -8.42 -4.02 6.99
N ASN A 319 -8.54 -4.96 7.92
CA ASN A 319 -9.43 -6.12 7.88
C ASN A 319 -9.87 -6.51 9.30
N VAL A 320 -10.94 -7.30 9.44
CA VAL A 320 -11.48 -7.71 10.74
C VAL A 320 -11.81 -9.20 10.72
N TYR A 321 -11.43 -9.91 11.78
CA TYR A 321 -11.65 -11.36 11.90
C TYR A 321 -13.11 -11.75 12.19
N MET A 322 -13.55 -12.84 11.55
CA MET A 322 -14.87 -13.47 11.65
C MET A 322 -14.81 -14.88 12.26
N ALA A 323 -15.96 -15.46 12.66
CA ALA A 323 -16.05 -16.83 13.20
C ALA A 323 -15.75 -17.88 12.12
N GLY A 324 -15.31 -19.08 12.55
CA GLY A 324 -14.67 -20.04 11.64
C GLY A 324 -13.34 -19.53 11.06
N GLY A 325 -12.99 -18.29 11.40
CA GLY A 325 -11.75 -17.62 11.09
C GLY A 325 -11.62 -17.04 9.69
N SER A 326 -12.73 -16.79 9.02
CA SER A 326 -12.72 -15.89 7.87
C SER A 326 -12.45 -14.44 8.34
N GLU A 327 -12.51 -13.52 7.41
CA GLU A 327 -12.26 -12.09 7.61
C GLU A 327 -13.40 -11.30 6.91
N TRP A 328 -13.52 -9.99 7.14
CA TRP A 328 -14.47 -9.14 6.40
C TRP A 328 -14.19 -9.16 4.89
N TYR A 329 -12.91 -9.13 4.52
CA TYR A 329 -12.45 -9.17 3.14
C TYR A 329 -11.48 -10.32 2.96
N LEU A 330 -11.54 -11.02 1.82
CA LEU A 330 -10.48 -11.95 1.44
C LEU A 330 -9.17 -11.14 1.28
N ASN A 331 -8.11 -11.57 1.94
CA ASN A 331 -6.85 -10.81 2.01
C ASN A 331 -6.15 -10.60 0.66
N THR A 332 -6.32 -11.48 -0.32
CA THR A 332 -5.87 -11.28 -1.72
C THR A 332 -6.73 -10.30 -2.49
N ASN A 333 -7.95 -10.01 -2.04
CA ASN A 333 -8.91 -9.12 -2.70
C ASN A 333 -9.12 -7.82 -1.89
N ASN A 334 -8.26 -7.54 -0.91
CA ASN A 334 -8.39 -6.39 -0.02
C ASN A 334 -7.71 -5.12 -0.60
N PHE A 335 -8.21 -4.69 -1.77
CA PHE A 335 -7.64 -3.61 -2.59
C PHE A 335 -7.96 -2.20 -2.09
N LEU A 336 -7.37 -1.18 -2.72
CA LEU A 336 -7.76 0.24 -2.61
C LEU A 336 -7.79 0.75 -1.15
N ARG A 337 -6.61 0.71 -0.51
CA ARG A 337 -6.41 1.14 0.89
C ARG A 337 -5.26 2.13 0.98
N SER A 338 -5.47 3.26 1.66
CA SER A 338 -4.38 4.21 1.88
C SER A 338 -4.42 4.79 3.29
N ILE A 339 -3.26 4.89 3.96
CA ILE A 339 -3.10 5.60 5.24
C ILE A 339 -1.90 6.54 5.10
N ARG A 340 -2.13 7.85 5.28
CA ARG A 340 -1.11 8.88 5.03
C ARG A 340 -1.10 10.00 6.08
N ASN A 341 0.10 10.47 6.42
CA ASN A 341 0.35 11.64 7.29
C ASN A 341 -0.11 11.47 8.75
N PHE A 342 0.47 10.54 9.51
CA PHE A 342 0.09 10.32 10.92
C PHE A 342 1.28 10.14 11.85
N VAL A 343 1.08 10.51 13.12
CA VAL A 343 1.83 9.92 14.24
C VAL A 343 0.92 8.87 14.90
N ILE A 344 1.43 7.67 15.15
CA ILE A 344 0.72 6.60 15.85
C ILE A 344 1.48 6.31 17.14
N ASP A 345 0.92 6.71 18.28
CA ASP A 345 1.55 6.58 19.60
C ASP A 345 0.95 5.43 20.41
N LEU A 346 1.77 4.40 20.59
CA LEU A 346 1.43 3.18 21.30
C LEU A 346 1.91 3.20 22.75
N ARG A 347 2.77 4.15 23.16
CA ARG A 347 3.54 4.10 24.43
C ARG A 347 2.68 3.89 25.66
N SER A 348 1.47 4.46 25.68
CA SER A 348 0.54 4.38 26.81
C SER A 348 -0.15 3.01 26.96
N THR A 349 -0.16 2.17 25.91
CA THR A 349 -0.90 0.89 25.88
C THR A 349 -0.28 -0.21 26.77
N ARG A 350 -1.03 -1.29 26.96
CA ARG A 350 -0.57 -2.45 27.76
C ARG A 350 0.64 -3.13 27.13
N GLN A 351 1.76 -3.02 27.84
CA GLN A 351 3.07 -3.43 27.37
C GLN A 351 3.18 -4.90 26.95
N ARG A 352 2.45 -5.83 27.58
CA ARG A 352 2.51 -7.26 27.27
C ARG A 352 1.50 -7.76 26.24
N ALA A 353 0.67 -6.89 25.66
CA ALA A 353 -0.54 -7.30 24.94
C ALA A 353 -0.40 -7.44 23.41
N GLU A 354 0.83 -7.43 22.88
CA GLU A 354 1.16 -7.69 21.47
C GLU A 354 0.57 -6.68 20.46
N ILE A 355 0.14 -5.51 20.96
CA ILE A 355 -0.59 -4.46 20.23
C ILE A 355 0.29 -3.88 19.11
N SER A 356 -0.30 -3.75 17.92
CA SER A 356 0.30 -3.12 16.74
C SER A 356 -0.26 -1.72 16.49
N GLY A 357 0.51 -0.83 15.85
CA GLY A 357 0.01 0.45 15.35
C GLY A 357 -0.98 0.25 14.21
N ILE A 358 -0.58 -0.51 13.19
CA ILE A 358 -1.45 -0.89 12.07
C ILE A 358 -1.43 -2.41 11.88
N HIS A 359 -2.60 -3.03 11.90
CA HIS A 359 -2.85 -4.35 11.31
C HIS A 359 -3.10 -4.15 9.81
N TRP A 360 -2.10 -4.46 8.99
CA TRP A 360 -2.02 -4.11 7.56
C TRP A 360 -2.11 -5.34 6.65
N GLN A 361 -3.24 -6.02 6.71
CA GLN A 361 -3.59 -7.15 5.87
C GLN A 361 -4.27 -6.63 4.59
N VAL A 362 -3.54 -6.52 3.48
CA VAL A 362 -3.98 -5.83 2.23
C VAL A 362 -3.48 -6.50 0.94
N ALA A 363 -4.11 -6.12 -0.17
CA ALA A 363 -3.74 -6.52 -1.53
C ALA A 363 -3.21 -5.32 -2.38
N GLN A 364 -3.22 -5.44 -3.70
CA GLN A 364 -2.80 -4.42 -4.68
C GLN A 364 -3.57 -3.09 -4.53
N GLY A 365 -3.00 -2.01 -5.10
CA GLY A 365 -3.58 -0.66 -4.99
C GLY A 365 -3.65 -0.17 -3.54
N SER A 366 -2.62 -0.48 -2.73
CA SER A 366 -2.56 -0.10 -1.33
C SER A 366 -1.26 0.60 -0.95
N SER A 367 -1.35 1.60 -0.07
CA SER A 367 -0.25 2.49 0.30
C SER A 367 -0.23 2.87 1.80
N LEU A 368 0.95 2.78 2.41
CA LEU A 368 1.28 3.47 3.68
C LEU A 368 2.34 4.53 3.38
N GLU A 369 2.11 5.79 3.75
CA GLU A 369 3.12 6.85 3.53
C GLU A 369 3.17 7.89 4.64
N ASN A 370 4.37 8.37 4.99
CA ASN A 370 4.59 9.47 5.93
C ASN A 370 3.90 9.18 7.29
N ILE A 371 4.30 8.07 7.93
CA ILE A 371 3.76 7.63 9.23
C ILE A 371 4.89 7.46 10.24
N HIS A 372 4.73 8.07 11.41
CA HIS A 372 5.66 7.99 12.53
C HIS A 372 5.09 7.09 13.63
N PHE A 373 5.78 6.00 13.95
CA PHE A 373 5.38 5.07 15.01
C PHE A 373 6.19 5.35 16.28
N HIS A 374 5.49 5.63 17.39
CA HIS A 374 6.10 5.85 18.69
C HIS A 374 5.74 4.70 19.64
N MET A 375 6.75 3.96 20.08
CA MET A 375 6.61 2.81 20.98
C MET A 375 7.43 2.96 22.28
N THR A 376 7.22 2.07 23.25
CA THR A 376 8.04 2.00 24.46
C THR A 376 9.37 1.31 24.16
N LYS A 377 10.51 1.87 24.59
CA LYS A 377 11.81 1.19 24.43
C LYS A 377 11.85 -0.09 25.27
N PRO A 378 12.37 -1.21 24.75
CA PRO A 378 12.66 -2.41 25.54
C PRO A 378 13.59 -2.14 26.72
N LYS A 379 14.51 -1.17 26.59
CA LYS A 379 15.35 -0.68 27.69
C LYS A 379 14.55 -0.02 28.84
N ASP A 380 13.50 0.72 28.50
CA ASP A 380 12.64 1.42 29.48
C ASP A 380 11.62 0.44 30.08
N ASN A 381 11.15 -0.54 29.29
CA ASN A 381 10.31 -1.63 29.76
C ASN A 381 10.63 -2.96 29.03
N PRO A 382 11.42 -3.86 29.64
CA PRO A 382 11.79 -5.16 29.05
C PRO A 382 10.63 -6.14 28.85
N ARG A 383 9.40 -5.72 29.13
CA ARG A 383 8.16 -6.50 28.96
C ARG A 383 7.30 -5.98 27.81
N THR A 384 7.75 -4.96 27.09
CA THR A 384 7.03 -4.44 25.91
C THR A 384 7.00 -5.48 24.80
N THR A 385 5.85 -5.65 24.15
CA THR A 385 5.61 -6.48 22.95
C THR A 385 4.91 -5.66 21.85
N GLN A 386 5.00 -4.32 21.94
CA GLN A 386 4.44 -3.39 20.98
C GLN A 386 5.12 -3.49 19.61
N LYS A 387 4.33 -3.30 18.54
CA LYS A 387 4.81 -3.24 17.14
C LYS A 387 4.30 -2.02 16.39
N GLY A 388 5.04 -1.59 15.38
CA GLY A 388 4.59 -0.56 14.44
C GLY A 388 3.54 -1.14 13.51
N ILE A 389 3.93 -2.11 12.69
CA ILE A 389 3.04 -2.80 11.74
C ILE A 389 3.00 -4.30 12.06
N PHE A 390 1.80 -4.87 12.05
CA PHE A 390 1.54 -6.30 11.99
C PHE A 390 0.89 -6.63 10.63
N MET A 391 1.52 -7.49 9.85
CA MET A 391 1.01 -7.98 8.57
C MET A 391 1.30 -9.47 8.48
N GLU A 392 0.25 -10.27 8.54
CA GLU A 392 0.34 -11.72 8.56
C GLU A 392 0.18 -12.38 7.18
N ASN A 393 -0.57 -11.78 6.25
CA ASN A 393 -0.91 -12.36 4.96
C ASN A 393 -1.38 -11.26 3.97
N GLY A 394 -1.60 -11.61 2.68
CA GLY A 394 -2.04 -10.67 1.63
C GLY A 394 -1.34 -10.86 0.27
N SER A 395 -1.63 -9.95 -0.68
CA SER A 395 -0.97 -9.84 -2.01
C SER A 395 -0.55 -8.39 -2.26
N GLY A 396 0.45 -7.95 -1.53
CA GLY A 396 0.66 -6.54 -1.22
C GLY A 396 1.29 -5.70 -2.33
N GLY A 397 1.19 -4.38 -2.10
CA GLY A 397 1.70 -3.31 -2.96
C GLY A 397 2.86 -2.56 -2.32
N PHE A 398 2.59 -1.35 -1.81
CA PHE A 398 3.64 -0.34 -1.58
C PHE A 398 3.62 0.32 -0.19
N MET A 399 4.80 0.63 0.35
CA MET A 399 4.97 1.47 1.54
C MET A 399 6.19 2.38 1.42
N SER A 400 6.11 3.62 1.94
CA SER A 400 7.25 4.53 1.94
C SER A 400 7.24 5.56 3.07
N ASP A 401 8.39 6.17 3.35
CA ASP A 401 8.51 7.27 4.33
C ASP A 401 7.91 6.91 5.70
N LEU A 402 8.29 5.74 6.22
CA LEU A 402 7.83 5.26 7.53
C LEU A 402 8.96 5.37 8.54
N HIS A 403 8.70 6.08 9.62
CA HIS A 403 9.64 6.37 10.69
C HIS A 403 9.22 5.60 11.92
N PHE A 404 10.06 4.71 12.40
CA PHE A 404 9.75 3.89 13.56
C PHE A 404 10.74 4.14 14.69
N THR A 405 10.22 4.68 15.78
CA THR A 405 11.00 4.92 16.98
C THR A 405 10.61 3.93 18.06
N ARG A 406 11.62 3.24 18.61
CA ARG A 406 11.52 2.38 19.80
C ARG A 406 10.67 1.13 19.55
N GLY A 407 10.41 0.33 20.59
CA GLY A 407 9.58 -0.88 20.51
C GLY A 407 10.37 -2.19 20.53
N LEU A 408 9.68 -3.30 20.80
CA LEU A 408 10.30 -4.64 20.78
C LEU A 408 10.54 -5.10 19.34
N MET A 409 9.54 -4.96 18.47
CA MET A 409 9.58 -5.55 17.13
C MET A 409 8.85 -4.61 16.19
N VAL A 410 9.57 -4.01 15.25
CA VAL A 410 9.13 -2.70 14.76
C VAL A 410 8.34 -2.78 13.45
N LEU A 411 8.91 -3.36 12.40
CA LEU A 411 8.13 -4.02 11.34
C LEU A 411 8.08 -5.52 11.63
N LEU A 412 6.88 -6.04 11.88
CA LEU A 412 6.71 -7.39 12.34
C LEU A 412 5.74 -8.18 11.44
N LEU A 413 6.33 -9.01 10.59
CA LEU A 413 5.64 -9.92 9.69
C LEU A 413 5.61 -11.34 10.30
N LEU A 414 4.95 -11.51 11.46
CA LEU A 414 4.79 -12.83 12.11
C LEU A 414 3.95 -13.79 11.26
N SER A 415 4.02 -15.11 11.46
CA SER A 415 4.76 -15.93 12.44
C SER A 415 5.60 -16.98 11.69
N ALA A 416 6.13 -18.03 12.33
CA ALA A 416 7.00 -19.09 11.78
C ALA A 416 6.63 -19.76 10.42
N TRP A 417 5.62 -19.27 9.70
CA TRP A 417 5.15 -19.64 8.37
C TRP A 417 4.62 -18.44 7.50
N MET A 418 4.61 -17.16 7.97
CA MET A 418 3.68 -16.06 7.52
C MET A 418 4.23 -14.58 7.49
N GLY A 419 3.51 -13.58 6.89
CA GLY A 419 4.06 -12.41 6.12
C GLY A 419 3.33 -12.14 4.77
N ASN A 420 3.90 -11.59 3.67
CA ASN A 420 3.14 -11.27 2.42
C ASN A 420 3.71 -11.94 1.14
N GLN A 421 2.88 -12.33 0.16
CA GLN A 421 3.32 -12.83 -1.16
C GLN A 421 4.40 -11.93 -1.76
N GLN A 422 4.08 -10.64 -1.92
CA GLN A 422 5.05 -9.66 -2.36
C GLN A 422 4.82 -8.27 -1.79
N PHE A 423 5.88 -7.47 -1.75
CA PHE A 423 5.78 -6.06 -1.37
C PHE A 423 6.98 -5.26 -1.90
N THR A 424 6.77 -3.95 -2.06
CA THR A 424 7.85 -2.97 -2.28
C THR A 424 7.85 -1.93 -1.18
N ALA A 425 8.99 -1.72 -0.54
CA ALA A 425 9.16 -0.74 0.53
C ALA A 425 10.33 0.21 0.22
N SER A 426 10.14 1.52 0.38
CA SER A 426 11.18 2.53 0.11
C SER A 426 11.22 3.62 1.16
N GLY A 427 12.35 3.83 1.83
CA GLY A 427 12.48 4.89 2.84
C GLY A 427 11.89 4.50 4.18
N LEU A 428 12.44 3.44 4.79
CA LEU A 428 12.05 3.02 6.13
C LEU A 428 13.19 3.35 7.11
N HIS A 429 12.90 4.14 8.15
CA HIS A 429 13.84 4.49 9.21
C HIS A 429 13.47 3.80 10.52
N PHE A 430 14.44 3.16 11.15
CA PHE A 430 14.26 2.40 12.39
C PHE A 430 15.28 2.86 13.44
N GLU A 431 14.80 3.33 14.60
CA GLU A 431 15.63 3.83 15.70
C GLU A 431 15.28 3.12 17.03
N ASP A 432 16.28 2.73 17.82
CA ASP A 432 16.12 2.23 19.21
C ASP A 432 15.26 0.95 19.37
N ALA A 433 15.24 0.07 18.36
CA ALA A 433 14.49 -1.19 18.38
C ALA A 433 15.27 -2.35 19.02
N GLU A 434 14.57 -3.33 19.60
CA GLU A 434 15.20 -4.65 19.81
C GLU A 434 15.40 -5.34 18.44
N THR A 435 14.31 -5.57 17.69
CA THR A 435 14.37 -6.00 16.28
C THR A 435 13.70 -4.96 15.38
N ALA A 436 14.45 -4.37 14.44
CA ALA A 436 13.91 -3.37 13.51
C ALA A 436 12.93 -4.01 12.49
N MET A 437 13.33 -5.08 11.82
CA MET A 437 12.47 -5.82 10.89
C MET A 437 12.52 -7.32 11.17
N GLN A 438 11.35 -7.98 11.14
CA GLN A 438 11.25 -9.43 11.22
C GLN A 438 10.32 -9.99 10.14
N ILE A 439 10.85 -10.89 9.31
CA ILE A 439 10.17 -11.52 8.17
C ILE A 439 10.09 -13.04 8.42
N HIS A 440 8.92 -13.65 8.22
CA HIS A 440 8.78 -15.11 8.39
C HIS A 440 8.30 -15.95 7.18
N TRP A 441 7.54 -15.39 6.24
CA TRP A 441 7.53 -15.82 4.83
C TRP A 441 7.46 -14.59 3.92
N ASP A 442 7.74 -14.86 2.67
CA ASP A 442 7.25 -14.13 1.51
C ASP A 442 7.26 -15.08 0.31
N TRP A 443 6.91 -14.57 -0.87
CA TRP A 443 7.48 -15.08 -2.12
C TRP A 443 8.64 -14.18 -2.55
N GLY A 444 8.41 -12.87 -2.69
CA GLY A 444 9.41 -11.90 -3.17
C GLY A 444 9.23 -10.50 -2.57
N TRP A 445 10.28 -9.89 -2.02
CA TRP A 445 10.25 -8.48 -1.56
C TRP A 445 11.37 -7.64 -2.18
N THR A 446 11.06 -6.36 -2.45
CA THR A 446 12.08 -5.32 -2.70
C THR A 446 12.04 -4.29 -1.59
N MET A 447 13.16 -4.11 -0.90
CA MET A 447 13.38 -3.08 0.11
C MET A 447 14.46 -2.12 -0.38
N GLN A 448 14.21 -0.83 -0.30
CA GLN A 448 15.10 0.22 -0.78
C GLN A 448 15.22 1.35 0.24
N ASP A 449 16.37 2.02 0.32
CA ASP A 449 16.50 3.27 1.10
C ASP A 449 16.15 3.00 2.58
N ILE A 450 16.74 1.93 3.13
CA ILE A 450 16.44 1.40 4.47
C ILE A 450 17.53 1.85 5.43
N VAL A 451 17.15 2.51 6.53
CA VAL A 451 18.07 3.01 7.54
C VAL A 451 17.73 2.44 8.90
N ILE A 452 18.70 1.76 9.54
CA ILE A 452 18.53 1.12 10.86
C ILE A 452 19.61 1.64 11.80
N GLU A 453 19.20 2.17 12.95
CA GLU A 453 20.10 2.85 13.89
C GLU A 453 19.84 2.40 15.33
N ASN A 454 20.91 2.10 16.08
CA ASN A 454 20.87 1.79 17.52
C ASN A 454 19.99 0.57 17.90
N CYS A 455 19.96 -0.47 17.06
CA CYS A 455 19.10 -1.66 17.22
C CYS A 455 19.87 -2.90 17.70
N GLN A 456 19.24 -3.88 18.37
CA GLN A 456 19.92 -5.16 18.67
C GLN A 456 20.02 -6.04 17.42
N VAL A 457 18.92 -6.19 16.67
CA VAL A 457 18.87 -6.89 15.39
C VAL A 457 18.29 -5.96 14.33
N GLY A 458 18.97 -5.84 13.20
CA GLY A 458 18.45 -5.10 12.04
C GLY A 458 17.34 -5.88 11.34
N LEU A 459 17.71 -6.93 10.63
CA LEU A 459 16.78 -7.81 9.92
C LEU A 459 16.83 -9.23 10.50
N SER A 460 15.71 -9.71 11.04
CA SER A 460 15.54 -11.10 11.43
C SER A 460 14.74 -11.86 10.36
N ILE A 461 15.36 -12.87 9.76
CA ILE A 461 14.74 -13.81 8.84
C ILE A 461 14.55 -15.13 9.60
N VAL A 462 13.31 -15.44 9.88
CA VAL A 462 12.90 -16.61 10.66
C VAL A 462 12.00 -17.48 9.82
N GLY A 463 11.94 -18.78 10.07
CA GLY A 463 11.19 -19.66 9.18
C GLY A 463 11.04 -21.06 9.72
N PRO A 464 10.25 -21.90 9.04
CA PRO A 464 10.00 -23.25 9.46
C PRO A 464 11.15 -24.19 9.12
N THR A 465 11.38 -25.16 9.99
CA THR A 465 12.46 -26.15 9.84
C THR A 465 12.11 -27.33 8.92
N SER A 466 10.90 -27.40 8.34
CA SER A 466 10.54 -28.48 7.42
C SER A 466 9.36 -28.18 6.46
N LYS A 467 9.54 -28.62 5.20
CA LYS A 467 8.56 -28.97 4.14
C LYS A 467 7.35 -28.05 3.84
N SER A 468 7.18 -26.91 4.48
CA SER A 468 6.12 -25.93 4.15
C SER A 468 6.69 -24.52 4.03
N GLN A 469 5.88 -23.60 3.52
CA GLN A 469 6.26 -22.23 3.14
C GLN A 469 7.08 -21.47 4.20
N GLY A 470 8.22 -20.93 3.79
CA GLY A 470 9.04 -19.97 4.53
C GLY A 470 9.37 -18.74 3.68
N VAL A 471 10.33 -17.90 4.11
CA VAL A 471 10.77 -16.70 3.37
C VAL A 471 11.34 -17.12 2.03
N GLY A 472 10.67 -16.77 0.94
CA GLY A 472 11.05 -17.11 -0.41
C GLY A 472 12.31 -16.35 -0.82
N SER A 473 12.21 -15.03 -0.97
CA SER A 473 13.28 -14.24 -1.59
C SER A 473 13.19 -12.73 -1.29
N LEU A 474 14.26 -12.14 -0.76
CA LEU A 474 14.34 -10.70 -0.49
C LEU A 474 15.51 -10.04 -1.23
N HIS A 475 15.29 -8.86 -1.80
CA HIS A 475 16.36 -7.94 -2.19
C HIS A 475 16.26 -6.66 -1.36
N MET A 476 17.29 -6.39 -0.55
CA MET A 476 17.49 -5.11 0.12
C MET A 476 18.60 -4.33 -0.58
N THR A 477 18.29 -3.14 -1.07
CA THR A 477 19.21 -2.26 -1.79
C THR A 477 19.30 -0.89 -1.14
N ASP A 478 20.41 -0.19 -1.31
CA ASP A 478 20.59 1.19 -0.84
C ASP A 478 20.33 1.35 0.67
N SER A 479 20.89 0.45 1.49
CA SER A 479 20.60 0.35 2.93
C SER A 479 21.77 0.79 3.81
N ARG A 480 21.51 1.46 4.93
CA ARG A 480 22.52 1.76 5.96
C ARG A 480 22.10 1.19 7.32
N MET A 481 23.00 0.48 7.99
CA MET A 481 22.84 0.05 9.38
C MET A 481 23.93 0.66 10.24
N SER A 482 23.58 1.30 11.37
CA SER A 482 24.56 1.87 12.30
C SER A 482 24.29 1.57 13.77
N ASN A 483 25.35 1.29 14.54
CA ASN A 483 25.28 0.88 15.95
C ASN A 483 24.35 -0.32 16.17
N VAL A 484 24.50 -1.40 15.38
CA VAL A 484 23.63 -2.59 15.43
C VAL A 484 24.41 -3.81 15.89
N HIS A 485 23.91 -4.57 16.88
CA HIS A 485 24.64 -5.77 17.35
C HIS A 485 24.67 -6.90 16.30
N VAL A 486 23.53 -7.22 15.68
CA VAL A 486 23.45 -8.14 14.53
C VAL A 486 22.71 -7.49 13.38
N GLY A 487 23.40 -7.16 12.30
CA GLY A 487 22.81 -6.57 11.10
C GLY A 487 21.70 -7.46 10.53
N ILE A 488 22.01 -8.72 10.23
CA ILE A 488 21.06 -9.70 9.69
C ILE A 488 21.24 -11.07 10.37
N SER A 489 20.11 -11.66 10.79
CA SER A 489 20.07 -12.91 11.56
C SER A 489 19.09 -13.91 10.94
N TRP A 490 19.53 -15.15 10.71
CA TRP A 490 18.73 -16.24 10.15
C TRP A 490 18.50 -17.39 11.13
N SER A 491 17.30 -17.97 11.17
CA SER A 491 17.07 -19.24 11.87
C SER A 491 17.04 -20.49 10.98
N VAL A 492 17.03 -20.32 9.64
CA VAL A 492 16.96 -21.43 8.67
C VAL A 492 17.87 -21.13 7.48
N ILE A 493 18.81 -22.04 7.19
CA ILE A 493 19.60 -22.03 5.94
C ILE A 493 19.66 -23.44 5.38
N SER A 494 18.89 -23.68 4.32
CA SER A 494 19.06 -24.79 3.38
C SER A 494 18.86 -24.29 1.95
N ASP A 495 19.44 -24.99 0.98
CA ASP A 495 19.50 -24.64 -0.45
C ASP A 495 18.11 -24.45 -1.13
N ASN A 496 17.03 -24.74 -0.41
CA ASN A 496 15.63 -24.74 -0.86
C ASN A 496 14.68 -23.96 0.07
N SER A 497 15.19 -23.14 0.99
CA SER A 497 14.37 -22.45 2.00
C SER A 497 14.23 -20.95 1.85
N THR A 498 15.29 -20.22 1.43
CA THR A 498 15.32 -18.75 1.37
C THR A 498 16.41 -18.22 0.44
N ALA A 499 16.16 -17.06 -0.18
CA ALA A 499 17.16 -16.22 -0.83
C ALA A 499 17.22 -14.81 -0.20
N LEU A 500 18.42 -14.23 -0.07
CA LEU A 500 18.62 -12.80 0.25
C LEU A 500 19.69 -12.22 -0.66
N LEU A 501 19.42 -11.06 -1.28
CA LEU A 501 20.41 -10.16 -1.86
C LEU A 501 20.52 -8.85 -1.07
N LEU A 502 21.73 -8.50 -0.70
CA LEU A 502 22.14 -7.14 -0.35
C LEU A 502 22.81 -6.48 -1.56
N SER A 503 22.49 -5.22 -1.84
CA SER A 503 23.27 -4.43 -2.79
C SER A 503 23.40 -2.95 -2.39
N ASN A 504 24.61 -2.39 -2.53
CA ASN A 504 24.96 -1.04 -2.04
C ASN A 504 24.51 -0.82 -0.57
N SER A 505 25.03 -1.67 0.32
CA SER A 505 24.70 -1.66 1.75
C SER A 505 25.90 -1.17 2.58
N GLU A 506 25.66 -0.24 3.51
CA GLU A 506 26.67 0.30 4.44
C GLU A 506 26.39 -0.17 5.87
N PHE A 507 27.44 -0.63 6.56
CA PHE A 507 27.39 -1.10 7.94
C PHE A 507 28.43 -0.33 8.76
N ASP A 508 27.99 0.40 9.77
CA ASP A 508 28.77 1.38 10.54
C ASP A 508 28.68 1.05 12.03
N HIS A 509 29.76 0.57 12.66
CA HIS A 509 29.72 0.04 14.02
C HIS A 509 28.67 -1.08 14.18
N VAL A 510 28.80 -2.15 13.40
CA VAL A 510 27.91 -3.32 13.44
C VAL A 510 28.71 -4.55 13.81
N ASP A 511 28.47 -5.19 14.96
CA ASP A 511 29.36 -6.26 15.46
C ASP A 511 29.38 -7.50 14.54
N ILE A 512 28.20 -7.92 14.07
CA ILE A 512 28.03 -9.04 13.14
C ILE A 512 27.11 -8.62 12.01
N ILE A 513 27.59 -8.58 10.77
CA ILE A 513 26.77 -8.19 9.61
C ILE A 513 25.76 -9.29 9.26
N ALA A 514 26.20 -10.55 9.18
CA ALA A 514 25.33 -11.68 8.83
C ALA A 514 25.59 -12.90 9.72
N LYS A 515 24.53 -13.50 10.29
CA LYS A 515 24.60 -14.62 11.24
C LYS A 515 23.54 -15.70 10.97
N ASP A 516 23.98 -16.94 10.76
CA ASP A 516 23.13 -18.12 10.92
C ASP A 516 22.97 -18.40 12.42
N ALA A 517 21.91 -17.86 13.02
CA ALA A 517 21.57 -18.09 14.42
C ALA A 517 21.11 -19.54 14.68
N GLY A 518 20.60 -20.25 13.67
CA GLY A 518 20.25 -21.67 13.76
C GLY A 518 21.46 -22.59 13.97
N LYS A 519 22.60 -22.25 13.36
CA LYS A 519 23.90 -22.94 13.55
C LYS A 519 24.85 -22.24 14.53
N GLY A 520 24.51 -21.04 15.01
CA GLY A 520 25.40 -20.18 15.78
C GLY A 520 26.61 -19.65 14.99
N GLN A 521 26.54 -19.66 13.65
CA GLN A 521 27.64 -19.36 12.75
C GLN A 521 27.57 -17.92 12.24
N THR A 522 28.67 -17.17 12.36
CA THR A 522 28.82 -15.89 11.63
C THR A 522 29.14 -16.17 10.17
N LEU A 523 28.37 -15.56 9.26
CA LEU A 523 28.55 -15.65 7.81
C LEU A 523 29.31 -14.44 7.26
N LEU A 524 29.06 -13.25 7.83
CA LEU A 524 29.80 -12.04 7.51
C LEU A 524 30.13 -11.29 8.80
N VAL A 525 31.42 -11.14 9.07
CA VAL A 525 31.98 -10.47 10.24
C VAL A 525 31.82 -8.96 10.09
N GLY A 526 31.42 -8.29 11.16
CA GLY A 526 31.38 -6.83 11.24
C GLY A 526 32.54 -6.26 12.07
N GLY A 527 32.33 -5.09 12.69
CA GLY A 527 33.30 -4.45 13.56
C GLY A 527 32.99 -2.97 13.82
N PRO A 528 33.93 -2.24 14.46
CA PRO A 528 33.81 -0.82 14.78
C PRO A 528 34.10 0.11 13.58
N GLU A 529 34.39 -0.44 12.40
CA GLU A 529 34.73 0.30 11.18
C GLU A 529 33.52 0.38 10.24
N ILE A 530 33.53 1.33 9.30
CA ILE A 530 32.52 1.40 8.24
C ILE A 530 32.86 0.36 7.15
N ILE A 531 31.99 -0.63 6.98
CA ILE A 531 32.07 -1.68 5.97
C ILE A 531 31.02 -1.41 4.89
N LYS A 532 31.45 -1.38 3.62
CA LYS A 532 30.56 -1.18 2.47
C LYS A 532 30.50 -2.45 1.63
N ILE A 533 29.28 -2.87 1.30
CA ILE A 533 28.98 -4.07 0.51
C ILE A 533 28.35 -3.63 -0.81
N ASP A 534 29.04 -3.90 -1.91
CA ASP A 534 28.48 -3.68 -3.26
C ASP A 534 27.41 -4.74 -3.58
N THR A 535 27.74 -6.03 -3.44
CA THR A 535 26.76 -7.11 -3.28
C THR A 535 27.20 -8.16 -2.27
N TRP A 536 26.23 -8.78 -1.60
CA TRP A 536 26.40 -10.01 -0.83
C TRP A 536 25.06 -10.74 -0.76
N GLY A 537 25.05 -12.07 -0.88
CA GLY A 537 23.79 -12.80 -0.79
C GLY A 537 23.92 -14.32 -0.64
N LEU A 538 22.77 -14.94 -0.40
CA LEU A 538 22.58 -16.38 -0.35
C LEU A 538 21.35 -16.78 -1.17
N GLY A 539 21.40 -17.90 -1.88
CA GLY A 539 20.33 -18.31 -2.79
C GLY A 539 20.85 -18.90 -4.11
N LYS A 540 19.92 -19.36 -4.95
CA LYS A 540 20.23 -20.00 -6.24
C LYS A 540 20.63 -18.99 -7.31
N VAL A 541 21.76 -19.19 -7.96
CA VAL A 541 22.28 -18.36 -9.05
C VAL A 541 22.36 -19.22 -10.31
N THR A 542 22.06 -18.62 -11.47
CA THR A 542 22.10 -19.30 -12.78
C THR A 542 22.39 -18.29 -13.90
N GLY A 543 22.51 -18.76 -15.14
CA GLY A 543 22.78 -17.93 -16.31
C GLY A 543 22.24 -18.56 -17.59
N ARG A 544 22.81 -18.17 -18.74
CA ARG A 544 22.43 -18.70 -20.07
C ARG A 544 22.75 -20.18 -20.30
N ASP A 545 23.55 -20.81 -19.45
CA ASP A 545 23.85 -22.25 -19.48
C ASP A 545 22.77 -23.10 -18.79
N GLY A 546 21.79 -22.48 -18.13
CA GLY A 546 20.73 -23.15 -17.36
C GLY A 546 21.25 -23.90 -16.11
N VAL A 547 22.55 -23.83 -15.81
CA VAL A 547 23.15 -24.49 -14.65
C VAL A 547 22.79 -23.66 -13.42
N THR A 548 22.25 -24.33 -12.42
CA THR A 548 21.88 -23.69 -11.14
C THR A 548 22.89 -24.10 -10.07
N SER A 549 23.47 -23.13 -9.39
CA SER A 549 24.32 -23.33 -8.21
C SER A 549 23.76 -22.56 -7.01
N PHE A 550 24.10 -22.96 -5.79
CA PHE A 550 23.72 -22.22 -4.58
C PHE A 550 24.88 -21.35 -4.12
N SER A 551 24.67 -20.03 -4.08
CA SER A 551 25.56 -19.10 -3.36
C SER A 551 25.22 -19.16 -1.88
N ASN A 552 26.23 -19.38 -1.03
CA ASN A 552 26.05 -19.48 0.42
C ASN A 552 26.78 -18.34 1.14
N GLY A 553 26.23 -17.12 1.06
CA GLY A 553 26.76 -15.95 1.76
C GLY A 553 28.04 -15.40 1.14
N ALA A 554 27.99 -15.05 -0.14
CA ALA A 554 29.13 -14.50 -0.88
C ALA A 554 28.72 -13.26 -1.70
N ALA A 555 29.72 -12.47 -2.11
CA ALA A 555 29.53 -11.45 -3.15
C ALA A 555 29.07 -12.11 -4.47
N LEU A 556 28.19 -11.46 -5.21
CA LEU A 556 27.78 -11.96 -6.52
C LEU A 556 28.78 -11.53 -7.59
N ALA A 557 29.03 -12.39 -8.57
CA ALA A 557 29.93 -12.08 -9.69
C ALA A 557 29.40 -10.92 -10.57
N SER A 558 28.08 -10.66 -10.54
CA SER A 558 27.47 -9.50 -11.20
C SER A 558 26.54 -8.71 -10.30
N SER A 559 27.03 -7.59 -9.79
CA SER A 559 26.25 -6.57 -9.09
C SER A 559 25.27 -5.84 -10.01
N PRO A 560 24.16 -5.27 -9.48
CA PRO A 560 23.23 -4.46 -10.26
C PRO A 560 23.94 -3.27 -10.94
N ILE A 561 23.67 -3.07 -12.23
CA ILE A 561 24.30 -1.99 -13.01
C ILE A 561 23.63 -0.67 -12.65
N ARG A 562 24.35 0.14 -11.89
CA ARG A 562 23.93 1.48 -11.44
C ARG A 562 24.24 2.53 -12.50
N GLN A 563 23.44 2.54 -13.57
CA GLN A 563 23.58 3.56 -14.62
C GLN A 563 23.39 4.97 -14.04
N PRO A 564 24.23 5.97 -14.39
CA PRO A 564 24.12 7.33 -13.86
C PRO A 564 22.76 7.98 -14.08
N SER A 565 22.08 7.66 -15.19
CA SER A 565 20.71 8.12 -15.49
C SER A 565 19.66 7.58 -14.51
N LEU A 566 19.88 6.37 -13.96
CA LEU A 566 18.96 5.68 -13.04
C LEU A 566 19.22 5.95 -11.56
N THR A 567 20.26 6.72 -11.22
CA THR A 567 20.83 6.78 -9.86
C THR A 567 21.11 8.20 -9.37
N LYS A 568 20.86 8.43 -8.08
CA LYS A 568 21.13 9.68 -7.34
C LYS A 568 22.51 9.65 -6.66
N GLU A 569 22.92 10.78 -6.10
CA GLU A 569 24.13 10.95 -5.27
C GLU A 569 25.45 10.47 -5.91
N GLY A 570 25.66 10.83 -7.17
CA GLY A 570 26.89 10.53 -7.91
C GLY A 570 27.01 9.07 -8.35
N GLY A 571 25.88 8.41 -8.63
CA GLY A 571 25.84 7.03 -9.13
C GLY A 571 25.67 5.96 -8.05
N ARG A 572 25.49 6.35 -6.78
CA ARG A 572 25.48 5.40 -5.65
C ARG A 572 24.13 4.76 -5.44
N HIS A 573 23.08 5.55 -5.20
CA HIS A 573 21.76 5.03 -4.84
C HIS A 573 20.83 5.03 -6.05
N PHE A 574 19.94 4.05 -6.20
CA PHE A 574 18.88 4.15 -7.21
C PHE A 574 17.99 5.35 -6.90
N PHE A 575 17.52 6.01 -7.96
CA PHE A 575 16.73 7.22 -7.80
C PHE A 575 15.33 6.91 -7.23
N THR A 576 15.01 7.60 -6.14
CA THR A 576 13.73 7.54 -5.41
C THR A 576 13.27 8.94 -5.08
N LYS A 577 11.97 9.13 -4.95
CA LYS A 577 11.43 10.27 -4.20
C LYS A 577 9.99 10.01 -3.75
N ARG A 578 9.62 10.60 -2.61
CA ARG A 578 8.27 10.55 -2.03
C ARG A 578 7.21 11.34 -2.80
N ARG A 579 5.95 11.06 -2.44
CA ARG A 579 4.74 11.68 -2.99
C ARG A 579 4.70 13.20 -2.77
N PRO A 580 4.44 14.01 -3.82
CA PRO A 580 4.22 15.44 -3.72
C PRO A 580 2.99 15.74 -2.84
N LYS A 581 3.21 16.28 -1.64
CA LYS A 581 2.14 16.60 -0.67
C LYS A 581 1.29 17.81 -1.08
N TYR A 582 1.78 18.65 -2.02
CA TYR A 582 1.19 19.94 -2.44
C TYR A 582 0.67 20.83 -1.29
N HIS A 583 1.26 20.68 -0.11
CA HIS A 583 0.75 21.29 1.11
C HIS A 583 0.89 22.82 1.09
N GLU A 584 2.07 23.33 0.75
CA GLU A 584 2.38 24.77 0.63
C GLU A 584 1.54 25.55 -0.40
N LEU A 585 0.79 24.88 -1.28
CA LEU A 585 -0.01 25.56 -2.31
C LEU A 585 -1.23 26.25 -1.72
N LYS A 586 -1.43 27.51 -2.10
CA LYS A 586 -2.64 28.27 -1.78
C LYS A 586 -3.80 27.77 -2.62
N SER A 587 -5.03 27.87 -2.12
CA SER A 587 -6.24 27.47 -2.85
C SER A 587 -6.41 28.16 -4.21
N SER A 588 -5.85 29.36 -4.40
CA SER A 588 -5.80 30.07 -5.68
C SER A 588 -4.89 29.43 -6.74
N GLN A 589 -4.05 28.47 -6.36
CA GLN A 589 -3.18 27.67 -7.23
C GLN A 589 -3.78 26.28 -7.51
N ILE A 590 -5.01 26.02 -7.06
CA ILE A 590 -5.73 24.76 -7.27
C ILE A 590 -6.94 24.99 -8.18
N ILE A 591 -7.06 24.19 -9.23
CA ILE A 591 -8.22 24.17 -10.13
C ILE A 591 -9.05 22.93 -9.79
N ASP A 592 -10.21 23.14 -9.14
CA ASP A 592 -11.22 22.10 -8.93
C ASP A 592 -11.94 21.83 -10.25
N ALA A 593 -11.75 20.62 -10.81
CA ALA A 593 -12.31 20.25 -12.10
C ALA A 593 -13.85 20.33 -12.15
N ARG A 594 -14.54 19.98 -11.06
CA ARG A 594 -16.02 20.08 -10.97
C ARG A 594 -16.47 21.53 -10.89
N ALA A 595 -15.70 22.41 -10.24
CA ALA A 595 -15.97 23.85 -10.24
C ALA A 595 -15.76 24.50 -11.61
N TYR A 596 -14.86 23.94 -12.43
CA TYR A 596 -14.58 24.38 -13.80
C TYR A 596 -15.46 23.72 -14.87
N GLY A 597 -16.49 22.95 -14.47
CA GLY A 597 -17.54 22.44 -15.35
C GLY A 597 -17.44 20.97 -15.75
N ALA A 598 -16.46 20.22 -15.24
CA ALA A 598 -16.47 18.76 -15.39
C ALA A 598 -17.61 18.14 -14.58
N SER A 599 -18.24 17.11 -15.13
CA SER A 599 -19.50 16.54 -14.62
C SER A 599 -19.30 15.31 -13.75
N GLY A 600 -18.29 14.48 -14.02
CA GLY A 600 -17.86 13.37 -13.14
C GLY A 600 -18.97 12.41 -12.72
N ASP A 601 -20.03 12.29 -13.54
CA ASP A 601 -21.31 11.66 -13.23
C ASP A 601 -21.49 10.27 -13.88
N GLY A 602 -20.48 9.79 -14.62
CA GLY A 602 -20.50 8.53 -15.36
C GLY A 602 -21.32 8.54 -16.65
N ILE A 603 -21.85 9.70 -17.08
CA ILE A 603 -22.82 9.82 -18.19
C ILE A 603 -22.42 10.93 -19.17
N THR A 604 -22.10 12.10 -18.64
CA THR A 604 -21.76 13.31 -19.41
C THR A 604 -20.37 13.19 -20.01
N ASP A 605 -20.22 13.60 -21.27
CA ASP A 605 -18.93 13.56 -21.98
C ASP A 605 -18.03 14.71 -21.52
N ASP A 606 -17.10 14.38 -20.63
CA ASP A 606 -16.16 15.32 -20.01
C ASP A 606 -14.89 15.55 -20.85
N THR A 607 -14.72 14.91 -22.03
CA THR A 607 -13.49 15.02 -22.83
C THR A 607 -13.11 16.48 -23.12
N ALA A 608 -14.05 17.30 -23.58
CA ALA A 608 -13.75 18.66 -24.01
C ALA A 608 -13.37 19.57 -22.83
N VAL A 609 -14.05 19.42 -21.69
CA VAL A 609 -13.82 20.24 -20.49
C VAL A 609 -12.56 19.82 -19.75
N LEU A 610 -12.24 18.51 -19.67
CA LEU A 610 -10.96 18.04 -19.13
C LEU A 610 -9.76 18.56 -19.93
N ASN A 611 -9.80 18.45 -21.27
CA ASN A 611 -8.77 19.02 -22.15
C ASN A 611 -8.56 20.53 -21.90
N HIS A 612 -9.66 21.29 -21.75
CA HIS A 612 -9.59 22.72 -21.45
C HIS A 612 -9.03 23.01 -20.05
N ILE A 613 -9.41 22.23 -19.03
CA ILE A 613 -8.93 22.33 -17.66
C ILE A 613 -7.41 22.11 -17.59
N PHE A 614 -6.90 21.03 -18.19
CA PHE A 614 -5.47 20.72 -18.13
C PHE A 614 -4.63 21.78 -18.87
N ALA A 615 -5.04 22.21 -20.06
CA ALA A 615 -4.37 23.30 -20.78
C ALA A 615 -4.38 24.64 -20.00
N THR A 616 -5.50 24.97 -19.34
CA THR A 616 -5.61 26.17 -18.51
C THR A 616 -4.73 26.08 -17.26
N ALA A 617 -4.66 24.92 -16.62
CA ALA A 617 -3.85 24.70 -15.44
C ALA A 617 -2.35 24.90 -15.70
N VAL A 618 -1.85 24.39 -16.83
CA VAL A 618 -0.45 24.62 -17.25
C VAL A 618 -0.17 26.10 -17.45
N ASN A 619 -1.02 26.81 -18.20
CA ASN A 619 -0.87 28.25 -18.44
C ASN A 619 -0.90 29.10 -17.16
N MET A 620 -1.57 28.61 -16.09
CA MET A 620 -1.62 29.25 -14.79
C MET A 620 -0.56 28.75 -13.80
N SER A 621 0.24 27.75 -14.16
CA SER A 621 1.11 26.99 -13.24
C SER A 621 0.36 26.56 -11.97
N ALA A 622 -0.85 26.02 -12.16
CA ALA A 622 -1.74 25.51 -11.12
C ALA A 622 -1.57 23.99 -10.92
N VAL A 623 -2.33 23.42 -9.99
CA VAL A 623 -2.56 21.98 -9.85
C VAL A 623 -4.05 21.73 -10.08
N VAL A 624 -4.39 20.74 -10.91
CA VAL A 624 -5.77 20.27 -11.09
C VAL A 624 -6.11 19.27 -10.00
N TYR A 625 -7.15 19.60 -9.24
CA TYR A 625 -7.79 18.67 -8.33
C TYR A 625 -9.01 18.08 -9.02
N LEU A 626 -9.09 16.74 -9.06
CA LEU A 626 -10.29 16.02 -9.46
C LEU A 626 -10.98 15.48 -8.20
N PRO A 627 -12.06 16.13 -7.72
CA PRO A 627 -12.95 15.51 -6.74
C PRO A 627 -13.41 14.14 -7.25
N PHE A 628 -13.72 13.20 -6.35
CA PHE A 628 -14.10 11.86 -6.80
C PHE A 628 -15.33 11.93 -7.72
N GLY A 629 -15.28 11.16 -8.79
CA GLY A 629 -16.30 11.10 -9.82
C GLY A 629 -15.86 10.13 -10.92
N VAL A 630 -16.77 9.84 -11.83
CA VAL A 630 -16.49 9.05 -13.03
C VAL A 630 -16.62 9.98 -14.23
N TYR A 631 -15.48 10.47 -14.70
CA TYR A 631 -15.37 11.41 -15.80
C TYR A 631 -15.35 10.63 -17.11
N LEU A 632 -16.51 10.56 -17.78
CA LEU A 632 -16.68 9.76 -18.99
C LEU A 632 -16.07 10.50 -20.18
N ILE A 633 -15.23 9.82 -20.96
CA ILE A 633 -14.54 10.41 -22.12
C ILE A 633 -14.88 9.63 -23.40
N LYS A 634 -15.23 10.35 -24.48
CA LYS A 634 -15.57 9.76 -25.79
C LYS A 634 -14.53 10.06 -26.87
N ASP A 635 -13.49 10.81 -26.53
CA ASP A 635 -12.28 11.00 -27.31
C ASP A 635 -11.08 11.26 -26.38
N THR A 636 -9.87 11.26 -26.93
CA THR A 636 -8.59 11.45 -26.24
C THR A 636 -8.61 12.69 -25.34
N VAL A 637 -8.29 12.48 -24.07
CA VAL A 637 -7.90 13.53 -23.14
C VAL A 637 -6.38 13.67 -23.20
N HIS A 638 -5.92 14.86 -23.56
CA HIS A 638 -4.52 15.22 -23.59
C HIS A 638 -4.15 15.92 -22.28
N ILE A 639 -3.10 15.41 -21.63
CA ILE A 639 -2.47 16.02 -20.47
C ILE A 639 -1.16 16.66 -20.97
N PRO A 640 -1.12 17.99 -21.17
CA PRO A 640 0.05 18.67 -21.70
C PRO A 640 1.19 18.72 -20.68
N VAL A 641 2.42 18.85 -21.18
CA VAL A 641 3.61 19.09 -20.36
C VAL A 641 3.45 20.39 -19.55
N GLY A 642 3.86 20.33 -18.28
CA GLY A 642 3.58 21.30 -17.21
C GLY A 642 2.44 20.88 -16.26
N SER A 643 1.67 19.84 -16.58
CA SER A 643 0.47 19.46 -15.82
C SER A 643 0.78 18.90 -14.43
N ARG A 644 -0.11 19.15 -13.47
CA ARG A 644 -0.06 18.54 -12.14
C ARG A 644 -1.46 18.21 -11.69
N ILE A 645 -1.69 16.95 -11.33
CA ILE A 645 -3.02 16.36 -11.19
C ILE A 645 -3.08 15.53 -9.91
N ILE A 646 -4.11 15.76 -9.11
CA ILE A 646 -4.41 14.99 -7.89
C ILE A 646 -5.90 14.67 -7.83
N GLY A 647 -6.23 13.39 -7.76
CA GLY A 647 -7.60 12.95 -7.47
C GLY A 647 -7.91 12.89 -5.98
N GLN A 648 -9.19 12.73 -5.66
CA GLN A 648 -9.69 12.36 -4.33
C GLN A 648 -10.07 10.87 -4.34
N ALA A 649 -9.58 10.08 -3.38
CA ALA A 649 -9.56 8.62 -3.48
C ALA A 649 -8.86 8.16 -4.78
N TRP A 650 -9.60 7.54 -5.69
CA TRP A 650 -9.13 7.19 -7.04
C TRP A 650 -10.15 7.68 -8.05
N ALA A 651 -10.13 8.99 -8.35
CA ALA A 651 -11.07 9.61 -9.29
C ALA A 651 -10.88 9.03 -10.70
N GLN A 652 -11.97 8.67 -11.37
CA GLN A 652 -11.92 7.79 -12.55
C GLN A 652 -12.05 8.57 -13.86
N ILE A 653 -11.10 8.41 -14.78
CA ILE A 653 -11.27 8.76 -16.20
C ILE A 653 -11.71 7.49 -16.93
N MET A 654 -12.91 7.48 -17.51
CA MET A 654 -13.56 6.29 -18.07
C MET A 654 -13.79 6.46 -19.58
N ALA A 655 -13.05 5.73 -20.40
CA ALA A 655 -13.19 5.80 -21.86
C ALA A 655 -14.34 4.95 -22.40
N THR A 656 -15.09 5.45 -23.37
CA THR A 656 -16.18 4.70 -24.01
C THR A 656 -16.54 5.22 -25.41
N GLY A 657 -17.30 4.41 -26.15
CA GLY A 657 -17.91 4.80 -27.42
C GLY A 657 -17.07 4.47 -28.67
N PRO A 658 -17.59 4.79 -29.86
CA PRO A 658 -17.15 4.20 -31.12
C PRO A 658 -15.71 4.55 -31.52
N LYS A 659 -15.13 5.63 -30.97
CA LYS A 659 -13.73 6.01 -31.22
C LYS A 659 -12.72 5.05 -30.58
N PHE A 660 -13.13 4.23 -29.62
CA PHE A 660 -12.30 3.24 -28.93
C PHE A 660 -12.74 1.80 -29.24
N ALA A 661 -13.64 1.58 -30.20
CA ALA A 661 -14.27 0.27 -30.40
C ALA A 661 -13.50 -0.68 -31.33
N ASP A 662 -12.57 -0.18 -32.14
CA ASP A 662 -11.88 -0.95 -33.19
C ASP A 662 -10.45 -1.33 -32.78
N ALA A 663 -10.19 -2.62 -32.56
CA ALA A 663 -8.87 -3.14 -32.20
C ALA A 663 -7.83 -2.98 -33.33
N LEU A 664 -8.25 -2.90 -34.59
CA LEU A 664 -7.35 -2.70 -35.74
C LEU A 664 -7.01 -1.23 -35.97
N LEU A 665 -7.66 -0.31 -35.25
CA LEU A 665 -7.38 1.12 -35.23
C LEU A 665 -7.28 1.64 -33.78
N PRO A 666 -6.28 1.19 -32.99
CA PRO A 666 -6.18 1.57 -31.59
C PRO A 666 -6.14 3.09 -31.38
N ARG A 667 -6.83 3.57 -30.34
CA ARG A 667 -6.92 4.99 -30.00
C ARG A 667 -6.63 5.23 -28.52
N VAL A 668 -5.77 6.20 -28.28
CA VAL A 668 -5.39 6.67 -26.95
C VAL A 668 -6.55 7.35 -26.24
N ALA A 669 -6.87 6.87 -25.04
CA ALA A 669 -7.82 7.48 -24.12
C ALA A 669 -7.18 8.67 -23.37
N VAL A 670 -6.00 8.45 -22.75
CA VAL A 670 -5.23 9.51 -22.06
C VAL A 670 -3.84 9.67 -22.68
N ARG A 671 -3.54 10.83 -23.28
CA ARG A 671 -2.23 11.13 -23.88
C ARG A 671 -1.43 12.09 -23.00
N VAL A 672 -0.34 11.62 -22.41
CA VAL A 672 0.54 12.40 -21.52
C VAL A 672 1.73 12.95 -22.32
N GLY A 673 1.69 14.26 -22.59
CA GLY A 673 2.62 14.93 -23.51
C GLY A 673 2.50 14.47 -24.96
N SER A 674 3.25 15.11 -25.84
CA SER A 674 3.44 14.74 -27.24
C SER A 674 4.84 14.16 -27.47
N PRO A 675 5.07 13.30 -28.48
CA PRO A 675 6.40 12.75 -28.76
C PRO A 675 7.47 13.84 -28.91
N GLY A 676 8.55 13.71 -28.13
CA GLY A 676 9.68 14.64 -28.14
C GLY A 676 9.52 15.86 -27.21
N GLU A 677 8.38 16.02 -26.52
CA GLU A 677 8.25 17.04 -25.47
C GLU A 677 8.98 16.59 -24.18
N ALA A 678 9.76 17.50 -23.60
CA ALA A 678 10.44 17.29 -22.33
C ALA A 678 9.94 18.28 -21.26
N GLY A 679 9.74 17.79 -20.03
CA GLY A 679 9.29 18.59 -18.91
C GLY A 679 8.61 17.76 -17.83
N VAL A 680 7.39 18.16 -17.46
CA VAL A 680 6.78 17.98 -16.13
C VAL A 680 5.31 17.53 -16.21
N VAL A 681 4.94 16.33 -15.75
CA VAL A 681 3.52 15.90 -15.60
C VAL A 681 3.25 15.07 -14.33
N GLU A 682 2.84 15.69 -13.22
CA GLU A 682 2.47 14.96 -12.00
C GLU A 682 1.05 14.39 -12.08
N ILE A 683 0.86 13.10 -11.81
CA ILE A 683 -0.46 12.45 -11.68
C ILE A 683 -0.47 11.57 -10.43
N GLN A 684 -1.45 11.77 -9.54
CA GLN A 684 -1.64 10.97 -8.32
C GLN A 684 -3.10 10.79 -7.89
N SER A 685 -3.42 9.72 -7.16
CA SER A 685 -4.78 9.42 -6.66
C SER A 685 -5.84 9.32 -7.77
N MET A 686 -5.46 8.74 -8.93
CA MET A 686 -6.32 8.63 -10.10
C MET A 686 -6.61 7.16 -10.44
N MET A 687 -7.64 6.93 -11.25
CA MET A 687 -7.88 5.65 -11.91
C MET A 687 -8.24 5.88 -13.38
N VAL A 688 -7.67 5.07 -14.28
CA VAL A 688 -8.05 5.06 -15.70
C VAL A 688 -8.76 3.75 -15.99
N THR A 689 -9.90 3.83 -16.66
CA THR A 689 -10.81 2.69 -16.86
C THR A 689 -11.59 2.85 -18.16
N VAL A 690 -12.44 1.87 -18.46
CA VAL A 690 -13.29 1.85 -19.65
C VAL A 690 -14.72 1.47 -19.29
N LYS A 691 -15.66 1.87 -20.15
CA LYS A 691 -17.02 1.33 -20.21
C LYS A 691 -17.18 0.64 -21.56
N GLY A 692 -17.28 -0.70 -21.53
CA GLY A 692 -17.21 -1.57 -22.70
C GLY A 692 -18.37 -1.39 -23.69
N ALA A 693 -18.25 -1.87 -24.93
CA ALA A 693 -17.09 -2.53 -25.53
C ALA A 693 -16.10 -1.49 -26.12
N THR A 694 -14.81 -1.68 -25.87
CA THR A 694 -13.75 -0.68 -26.17
C THR A 694 -12.47 -1.36 -26.64
N ALA A 695 -12.58 -2.35 -27.53
CA ALA A 695 -11.48 -3.18 -27.98
C ALA A 695 -10.25 -2.41 -28.50
N GLY A 696 -10.45 -1.23 -29.10
CA GLY A 696 -9.41 -0.32 -29.58
C GLY A 696 -8.82 0.64 -28.55
N ALA A 697 -9.24 0.62 -27.28
CA ALA A 697 -8.70 1.55 -26.29
C ALA A 697 -7.21 1.29 -26.00
N VAL A 698 -6.40 2.34 -26.05
CA VAL A 698 -5.10 2.42 -25.37
C VAL A 698 -5.30 3.32 -24.15
N LEU A 699 -5.32 2.77 -22.93
CA LEU A 699 -5.77 3.54 -21.76
C LEU A 699 -4.87 4.76 -21.49
N MET A 700 -3.54 4.60 -21.60
CA MET A 700 -2.59 5.71 -21.53
C MET A 700 -1.41 5.55 -22.51
N GLU A 701 -1.11 6.63 -23.24
CA GLU A 701 0.11 6.82 -24.02
C GLU A 701 0.96 7.88 -23.32
N TRP A 702 2.20 7.55 -22.97
CA TRP A 702 3.12 8.40 -22.23
C TRP A 702 4.30 8.77 -23.12
N ASN A 703 4.38 10.05 -23.48
CA ASN A 703 5.35 10.56 -24.46
C ASN A 703 6.42 11.46 -23.85
N VAL A 704 6.12 12.07 -22.71
CA VAL A 704 6.95 13.08 -22.08
C VAL A 704 8.29 12.51 -21.59
N HIS A 705 9.37 13.24 -21.86
CA HIS A 705 10.68 13.03 -21.28
C HIS A 705 10.91 13.98 -20.09
N GLU A 706 11.79 13.64 -19.16
CA GLU A 706 12.22 14.54 -18.10
C GLU A 706 13.17 15.64 -18.60
N SER A 707 13.11 16.83 -18.00
CA SER A 707 14.02 17.96 -18.24
C SER A 707 15.25 17.99 -17.31
N SER A 708 15.29 17.15 -16.27
CA SER A 708 16.37 16.90 -15.31
C SER A 708 16.19 15.49 -14.72
N GLN A 709 17.15 14.92 -13.98
CA GLN A 709 16.95 13.60 -13.38
C GLN A 709 15.84 13.67 -12.35
N GLY A 710 14.73 13.03 -12.67
CA GLY A 710 13.53 13.34 -11.95
C GLY A 710 13.16 14.83 -12.02
N SER A 711 13.08 15.46 -13.18
CA SER A 711 11.83 16.20 -13.47
C SER A 711 10.84 15.29 -14.18
N ALA A 712 11.09 13.98 -14.10
CA ALA A 712 10.16 12.96 -13.61
C ALA A 712 10.19 12.68 -12.06
N GLY A 713 10.71 13.57 -11.18
CA GLY A 713 10.63 13.58 -9.68
C GLY A 713 11.43 14.65 -8.84
N LEU A 714 10.90 15.88 -8.59
CA LEU A 714 11.38 17.10 -7.82
C LEU A 714 12.62 16.91 -6.89
N TRP A 715 13.47 17.90 -6.67
CA TRP A 715 13.11 19.26 -6.22
C TRP A 715 13.92 20.39 -6.83
N GLY A 716 13.23 21.51 -7.08
CA GLY A 716 13.66 22.61 -7.95
C GLY A 716 12.87 22.61 -9.26
N GLU A 717 11.65 23.17 -9.22
CA GLU A 717 10.60 23.12 -10.27
C GLU A 717 10.01 21.70 -10.53
N SER A 718 8.69 21.66 -10.79
CA SER A 718 7.84 20.45 -10.63
C SER A 718 8.19 19.27 -11.58
N PRO A 719 7.64 18.05 -11.40
CA PRO A 719 8.17 16.85 -12.05
C PRO A 719 7.23 15.65 -12.43
N THR A 720 7.40 15.07 -13.62
CA THR A 720 6.59 14.00 -14.24
C THR A 720 6.46 12.64 -13.51
N ARG A 721 5.27 12.26 -13.03
CA ARG A 721 5.07 11.01 -12.24
C ARG A 721 3.69 10.38 -12.36
N LEU A 722 3.64 9.07 -12.14
CA LEU A 722 2.40 8.33 -11.90
C LEU A 722 2.50 7.63 -10.53
N LEU A 723 1.81 8.19 -9.52
CA LEU A 723 1.87 7.71 -8.13
C LEU A 723 0.49 7.24 -7.68
N ASP A 724 0.38 6.04 -7.09
CA ASP A 724 -0.86 5.56 -6.45
C ASP A 724 -2.07 5.75 -7.40
N THR A 725 -1.82 5.47 -8.67
CA THR A 725 -2.73 5.67 -9.80
C THR A 725 -2.82 4.36 -10.56
N HIS A 726 -4.04 3.92 -10.82
CA HIS A 726 -4.30 2.53 -11.19
C HIS A 726 -5.10 2.44 -12.49
N PHE A 727 -5.00 1.30 -13.16
CA PHE A 727 -5.77 0.98 -14.36
C PHE A 727 -6.63 -0.23 -14.02
N ARG A 728 -7.95 -0.09 -14.19
CA ARG A 728 -8.92 -1.17 -13.99
C ARG A 728 -9.74 -1.34 -15.26
N VAL A 729 -9.76 -2.53 -15.82
CA VAL A 729 -10.59 -2.86 -16.98
C VAL A 729 -11.62 -3.91 -16.60
N GLY A 730 -12.87 -3.48 -16.39
CA GLY A 730 -14.00 -4.31 -15.96
C GLY A 730 -14.12 -4.51 -14.44
N GLY A 731 -14.93 -5.48 -14.03
CA GLY A 731 -15.08 -5.91 -12.63
C GLY A 731 -15.64 -4.86 -11.68
N ALA A 732 -16.46 -3.94 -12.20
CA ALA A 732 -16.97 -2.79 -11.47
C ALA A 732 -18.30 -2.28 -12.02
N THR A 733 -19.17 -1.80 -11.13
CA THR A 733 -20.45 -1.18 -11.49
C THR A 733 -20.27 -0.04 -12.51
N GLY A 734 -21.07 -0.05 -13.56
CA GLY A 734 -21.08 0.98 -14.62
C GLY A 734 -20.07 0.76 -15.77
N SER A 735 -19.19 -0.23 -15.66
CA SER A 735 -18.21 -0.58 -16.70
C SER A 735 -18.78 -1.36 -17.91
N ASP A 736 -20.01 -1.87 -17.81
CA ASP A 736 -20.63 -2.79 -18.79
C ASP A 736 -19.75 -4.03 -19.08
N LEU A 737 -18.95 -4.42 -18.08
CA LEU A 737 -17.98 -5.52 -18.05
C LEU A 737 -18.05 -6.23 -16.69
N THR A 738 -19.29 -6.50 -16.24
CA THR A 738 -19.65 -7.17 -14.97
C THR A 738 -19.84 -8.68 -15.17
N VAL A 739 -20.13 -9.44 -14.12
CA VAL A 739 -20.50 -10.87 -14.24
C VAL A 739 -21.73 -11.09 -15.13
N ASN A 740 -22.63 -10.09 -15.22
CA ASN A 740 -23.81 -10.15 -16.10
C ASN A 740 -23.46 -9.96 -17.57
N ASP A 741 -22.35 -9.29 -17.88
CA ASP A 741 -21.88 -8.99 -19.23
C ASP A 741 -20.87 -10.03 -19.74
N CYS A 742 -19.97 -10.45 -18.83
CA CYS A 742 -18.75 -11.22 -19.13
C CYS A 742 -18.59 -12.46 -18.22
N PRO A 743 -19.59 -13.35 -18.11
CA PRO A 743 -19.48 -14.52 -17.24
C PRO A 743 -18.39 -15.48 -17.71
N LYS A 744 -17.60 -16.01 -16.77
CA LYS A 744 -16.57 -17.02 -17.07
C LYS A 744 -17.11 -18.28 -17.73
N LEU A 745 -16.24 -19.00 -18.44
CA LEU A 745 -16.52 -20.33 -19.01
C LEU A 745 -17.71 -20.35 -19.99
N SER A 746 -18.00 -19.20 -20.61
CA SER A 746 -19.08 -19.03 -21.60
C SER A 746 -18.92 -19.85 -22.89
N GLY A 747 -17.74 -20.46 -23.09
CA GLY A 747 -17.43 -21.37 -24.19
C GLY A 747 -17.07 -20.70 -25.52
N LYS A 748 -17.07 -19.37 -25.58
CA LYS A 748 -16.68 -18.55 -26.73
C LYS A 748 -16.26 -17.16 -26.25
N VAL A 749 -15.46 -16.45 -27.05
CA VAL A 749 -15.23 -15.03 -26.81
C VAL A 749 -16.55 -14.27 -26.96
N ASN A 750 -16.83 -13.37 -26.02
CA ASN A 750 -17.88 -12.36 -26.15
C ASN A 750 -17.26 -11.04 -26.63
N ASP A 751 -17.60 -10.59 -27.83
CA ASP A 751 -17.07 -9.36 -28.42
C ASP A 751 -17.30 -8.12 -27.54
N LYS A 752 -18.35 -8.13 -26.70
CA LYS A 752 -18.61 -7.04 -25.75
C LYS A 752 -17.57 -6.93 -24.63
N CYS A 753 -16.91 -8.05 -24.31
CA CYS A 753 -15.92 -8.15 -23.25
C CYS A 753 -14.49 -7.86 -23.74
N ILE A 754 -14.32 -7.55 -25.03
CA ILE A 754 -13.05 -7.06 -25.59
C ILE A 754 -12.94 -5.57 -25.25
N ALA A 755 -12.09 -5.27 -24.27
CA ALA A 755 -12.19 -4.05 -23.48
C ALA A 755 -11.04 -3.05 -23.67
N ALA A 756 -9.85 -3.50 -24.10
CA ALA A 756 -8.74 -2.62 -24.50
C ALA A 756 -7.70 -3.35 -25.37
N SER A 757 -6.99 -2.59 -26.21
CA SER A 757 -5.85 -3.09 -27.00
C SER A 757 -4.55 -3.09 -26.20
N LEU A 758 -4.36 -2.09 -25.33
CA LEU A 758 -3.19 -1.87 -24.49
C LEU A 758 -3.57 -1.03 -23.26
N MET A 759 -3.02 -1.33 -22.07
CA MET A 759 -3.23 -0.45 -20.92
C MET A 759 -2.30 0.77 -20.96
N VAL A 760 -0.98 0.55 -21.00
CA VAL A 760 -0.01 1.66 -20.92
C VAL A 760 1.11 1.49 -21.95
N HIS A 761 1.42 2.57 -22.65
CA HIS A 761 2.51 2.68 -23.61
C HIS A 761 3.53 3.74 -23.17
N LEU A 762 4.75 3.35 -22.82
CA LEU A 762 5.88 4.26 -22.67
C LEU A 762 6.62 4.33 -24.01
N THR A 763 6.42 5.43 -24.76
CA THR A 763 6.92 5.55 -26.14
C THR A 763 8.44 5.78 -26.17
N PRO A 764 9.13 5.59 -27.32
CA PRO A 764 10.59 5.56 -27.37
C PRO A 764 11.31 6.79 -26.82
N GLN A 765 10.71 7.98 -26.97
CA GLN A 765 11.29 9.26 -26.52
C GLN A 765 10.88 9.66 -25.11
N SER A 766 10.13 8.81 -24.39
CA SER A 766 9.65 9.13 -23.04
C SER A 766 10.61 8.68 -21.94
N SER A 767 10.42 9.22 -20.74
CA SER A 767 11.03 8.74 -19.49
C SER A 767 9.93 8.66 -18.41
N ALA A 768 10.01 7.74 -17.44
CA ALA A 768 8.91 7.53 -16.50
C ALA A 768 9.36 7.17 -15.08
N TYR A 769 8.69 7.75 -14.07
CA TYR A 769 8.76 7.30 -12.68
C TYR A 769 7.36 6.88 -12.24
N PHE A 770 7.15 5.56 -12.15
CA PHE A 770 5.90 4.94 -11.70
C PHE A 770 6.11 4.29 -10.33
N GLU A 771 5.20 4.56 -9.39
CA GLU A 771 5.27 4.07 -8.01
C GLU A 771 3.87 3.71 -7.51
N ASN A 772 3.70 2.49 -7.00
CA ASN A 772 2.38 1.92 -6.66
C ASN A 772 1.37 2.01 -7.81
N VAL A 773 1.77 1.55 -9.01
CA VAL A 773 0.91 1.53 -10.21
C VAL A 773 0.44 0.11 -10.46
N TRP A 774 -0.88 -0.09 -10.39
CA TRP A 774 -1.54 -1.38 -10.60
C TRP A 774 -2.32 -1.33 -11.91
N MET A 775 -2.13 -2.32 -12.78
CA MET A 775 -2.72 -2.41 -14.12
C MET A 775 -3.46 -3.75 -14.25
N TRP A 776 -4.76 -3.75 -13.97
CA TRP A 776 -5.55 -4.95 -13.75
C TRP A 776 -6.67 -5.09 -14.78
N THR A 777 -6.65 -6.19 -15.53
CA THR A 777 -7.82 -6.68 -16.28
C THR A 777 -8.62 -7.51 -15.31
N ALA A 778 -9.91 -7.23 -15.15
CA ALA A 778 -10.69 -7.84 -14.10
C ALA A 778 -10.84 -9.35 -14.28
N ASP A 779 -10.29 -10.11 -13.33
CA ASP A 779 -10.49 -11.56 -13.23
C ASP A 779 -11.78 -11.91 -12.46
N HIS A 780 -12.32 -10.96 -11.68
CA HIS A 780 -13.57 -11.06 -10.93
C HIS A 780 -14.33 -9.72 -10.80
N ASP A 781 -15.59 -9.78 -10.41
CA ASP A 781 -16.48 -8.63 -10.22
C ASP A 781 -16.53 -8.16 -8.76
N ILE A 782 -15.86 -7.05 -8.47
CA ILE A 782 -15.63 -6.54 -7.09
C ILE A 782 -16.93 -6.11 -6.39
N ASP A 783 -17.96 -5.71 -7.14
CA ASP A 783 -19.24 -5.22 -6.59
C ASP A 783 -20.29 -6.34 -6.39
N THR A 784 -19.90 -7.62 -6.54
CA THR A 784 -20.77 -8.78 -6.24
C THR A 784 -20.45 -9.39 -4.89
N ASP A 785 -21.47 -9.91 -4.18
CA ASP A 785 -21.31 -10.51 -2.84
C ASP A 785 -20.27 -11.65 -2.84
N ASP A 786 -20.27 -12.46 -3.90
CA ASP A 786 -19.42 -13.64 -4.05
C ASP A 786 -18.08 -13.36 -4.77
N GLN A 787 -17.88 -12.14 -5.29
CA GLN A 787 -16.74 -11.77 -6.15
C GLN A 787 -16.56 -12.75 -7.32
N ASP A 788 -17.64 -12.90 -8.10
CA ASP A 788 -17.71 -13.84 -9.21
C ASP A 788 -16.64 -13.59 -10.28
N GLN A 789 -15.98 -14.67 -10.72
CA GLN A 789 -14.97 -14.61 -11.77
C GLN A 789 -15.56 -14.33 -13.16
N ILE A 790 -14.84 -13.52 -13.97
CA ILE A 790 -15.30 -13.01 -15.27
C ILE A 790 -14.25 -13.14 -16.39
N ASP A 791 -14.73 -13.20 -17.63
CA ASP A 791 -13.93 -13.27 -18.87
C ASP A 791 -13.83 -11.87 -19.51
N VAL A 792 -12.92 -11.00 -19.05
CA VAL A 792 -12.62 -9.69 -19.67
C VAL A 792 -11.33 -9.76 -20.48
N TYR A 793 -11.33 -9.26 -21.72
CA TYR A 793 -10.19 -9.37 -22.64
C TYR A 793 -9.50 -8.02 -22.86
N VAL A 794 -8.26 -7.91 -22.39
CA VAL A 794 -7.33 -6.82 -22.75
C VAL A 794 -6.13 -7.42 -23.47
N GLY A 795 -5.73 -6.83 -24.59
CA GLY A 795 -4.65 -7.38 -25.40
C GLY A 795 -3.31 -7.39 -24.67
N ARG A 796 -2.91 -6.23 -24.15
CA ARG A 796 -1.54 -5.93 -23.72
C ARG A 796 -1.54 -5.10 -22.44
N GLY A 797 -0.61 -5.39 -21.53
CA GLY A 797 -0.46 -4.67 -20.27
C GLY A 797 0.35 -3.38 -20.42
N LEU A 798 1.63 -3.43 -20.04
CA LEU A 798 2.60 -2.35 -20.15
C LEU A 798 3.60 -2.64 -21.28
N LEU A 799 3.60 -1.77 -22.30
CA LEU A 799 4.60 -1.73 -23.36
C LEU A 799 5.61 -0.62 -23.06
N VAL A 800 6.89 -0.97 -23.00
CA VAL A 800 8.01 -0.04 -22.78
C VAL A 800 8.93 -0.07 -24.00
N GLU A 801 8.98 1.04 -24.72
CA GLU A 801 9.99 1.31 -25.75
C GLU A 801 10.95 2.44 -25.34
N SER A 802 10.65 3.13 -24.23
CA SER A 802 11.44 4.20 -23.63
C SER A 802 12.94 3.88 -23.62
N LYS A 803 13.73 4.85 -24.11
CA LYS A 803 15.20 4.86 -23.98
C LYS A 803 15.68 5.31 -22.58
N GLY A 804 14.73 5.59 -21.71
CA GLY A 804 14.91 5.88 -20.30
C GLY A 804 15.37 7.32 -20.00
N PRO A 805 15.61 7.63 -18.72
CA PRO A 805 15.52 6.69 -17.60
C PRO A 805 14.07 6.31 -17.25
N THR A 806 13.86 5.05 -16.87
CA THR A 806 12.55 4.58 -16.40
C THR A 806 12.69 3.80 -15.10
N TRP A 807 11.85 4.14 -14.12
CA TRP A 807 11.74 3.53 -12.81
C TRP A 807 10.33 2.99 -12.58
N LEU A 808 10.22 1.69 -12.29
CA LEU A 808 8.96 1.00 -12.00
C LEU A 808 9.01 0.40 -10.59
N TRP A 809 8.58 1.17 -9.59
CA TRP A 809 8.63 0.79 -8.17
C TRP A 809 7.29 0.22 -7.69
N GLY A 810 7.27 -1.06 -7.33
CA GLY A 810 6.05 -1.73 -6.85
C GLY A 810 4.90 -1.70 -7.87
N THR A 811 5.19 -2.00 -9.14
CA THR A 811 4.17 -2.05 -10.19
C THR A 811 3.64 -3.46 -10.41
N ALA A 812 2.35 -3.59 -10.69
CA ALA A 812 1.70 -4.86 -10.98
C ALA A 812 0.92 -4.77 -12.29
N VAL A 813 1.04 -5.77 -13.16
CA VAL A 813 0.30 -5.84 -14.44
C VAL A 813 -0.25 -7.24 -14.62
N GLU A 814 -1.55 -7.39 -14.81
CA GLU A 814 -2.23 -8.68 -14.65
C GLU A 814 -3.32 -8.94 -15.70
N HIS A 815 -3.45 -10.22 -16.03
CA HIS A 815 -4.54 -10.84 -16.80
C HIS A 815 -4.73 -10.29 -18.23
N CYS A 816 -3.70 -9.71 -18.84
CA CYS A 816 -3.70 -9.36 -20.27
C CYS A 816 -3.43 -10.60 -21.16
N VAL A 817 -3.96 -10.62 -22.38
CA VAL A 817 -3.97 -11.81 -23.26
C VAL A 817 -2.59 -12.14 -23.85
N LEU A 818 -1.83 -11.14 -24.30
CA LEU A 818 -0.55 -11.32 -25.00
C LEU A 818 0.63 -11.29 -24.03
N TYR A 819 0.72 -10.22 -23.26
CA TYR A 819 1.77 -10.01 -22.26
C TYR A 819 1.35 -9.04 -21.17
N GLN A 820 1.94 -9.21 -19.99
CA GLN A 820 1.81 -8.26 -18.89
C GLN A 820 2.85 -7.13 -19.01
N TYR A 821 4.14 -7.46 -19.07
CA TYR A 821 5.21 -6.51 -19.40
C TYR A 821 5.91 -6.88 -20.71
N GLN A 822 6.11 -5.90 -21.59
CA GLN A 822 6.98 -6.05 -22.76
C GLN A 822 7.91 -4.85 -22.88
N LEU A 823 9.22 -5.12 -22.86
CA LEU A 823 10.28 -4.16 -23.09
C LEU A 823 10.83 -4.41 -24.50
N SER A 824 10.65 -3.45 -25.40
CA SER A 824 10.93 -3.57 -26.85
C SER A 824 11.88 -2.47 -27.29
N GLY A 825 13.15 -2.81 -27.49
CA GLY A 825 14.20 -1.82 -27.73
C GLY A 825 14.38 -0.83 -26.57
N ALA A 826 13.93 -1.15 -25.35
CA ALA A 826 14.01 -0.24 -24.22
C ALA A 826 15.45 -0.08 -23.73
N GLU A 827 15.78 1.07 -23.15
CA GLU A 827 17.10 1.33 -22.56
C GLU A 827 16.97 2.00 -21.19
N ASN A 828 17.92 1.76 -20.30
CA ASN A 828 17.99 2.39 -18.97
C ASN A 828 16.69 2.24 -18.15
N VAL A 829 16.32 1.00 -17.82
CA VAL A 829 15.12 0.69 -17.02
C VAL A 829 15.54 -0.04 -15.73
N VAL A 830 15.03 0.41 -14.59
CA VAL A 830 15.04 -0.32 -13.32
C VAL A 830 13.62 -0.59 -12.85
N MET A 831 13.36 -1.81 -12.37
CA MET A 831 12.04 -2.24 -11.96
C MET A 831 12.11 -3.18 -10.75
N GLY A 832 11.31 -2.93 -9.71
CA GLY A 832 11.39 -3.67 -8.46
C GLY A 832 10.33 -3.27 -7.41
N LEU A 833 9.65 -4.20 -6.74
CA LEU A 833 9.30 -5.51 -7.28
C LEU A 833 8.24 -5.31 -8.39
N ILE A 834 8.32 -6.09 -9.46
CA ILE A 834 7.24 -6.19 -10.45
C ILE A 834 6.47 -7.49 -10.30
N GLN A 835 5.15 -7.41 -10.39
CA GLN A 835 4.25 -8.54 -10.16
C GLN A 835 3.34 -8.77 -11.37
N THR A 836 3.05 -10.03 -11.69
CA THR A 836 2.16 -10.42 -12.80
C THR A 836 1.38 -11.71 -12.54
N GLU A 837 0.13 -11.74 -13.03
CA GLU A 837 -0.65 -12.96 -13.19
C GLU A 837 -1.13 -13.16 -14.64
N SER A 838 -1.14 -14.41 -15.11
CA SER A 838 -1.80 -14.77 -16.38
C SER A 838 -3.33 -14.79 -16.23
N PRO A 839 -4.12 -14.51 -17.29
CA PRO A 839 -5.58 -14.52 -17.21
C PRO A 839 -6.13 -15.94 -17.04
N TYR A 840 -7.05 -16.11 -16.09
CA TYR A 840 -7.49 -17.43 -15.62
C TYR A 840 -8.24 -18.28 -16.66
N PHE A 841 -8.82 -17.64 -17.67
CA PHE A 841 -9.49 -18.32 -18.77
C PHE A 841 -8.52 -19.02 -19.74
N GLN A 842 -7.25 -18.60 -19.82
CA GLN A 842 -6.29 -19.22 -20.73
C GLN A 842 -6.03 -20.68 -20.37
N SER A 843 -5.93 -21.59 -21.34
CA SER A 843 -5.82 -21.39 -22.80
C SER A 843 -7.15 -21.40 -23.58
N THR A 844 -8.25 -20.81 -23.07
CA THR A 844 -9.52 -20.70 -23.83
C THR A 844 -10.17 -19.31 -23.66
N PRO A 845 -10.00 -18.39 -24.63
CA PRO A 845 -9.16 -18.51 -25.83
C PRO A 845 -7.68 -18.68 -25.48
N ALA A 846 -6.93 -19.35 -26.36
CA ALA A 846 -5.48 -19.35 -26.31
C ALA A 846 -4.97 -18.03 -26.93
N SER A 847 -3.80 -17.55 -26.47
CA SER A 847 -3.16 -16.40 -27.12
C SER A 847 -2.86 -16.72 -28.60
N PRO A 848 -2.85 -15.72 -29.51
CA PRO A 848 -3.12 -14.30 -29.29
C PRO A 848 -4.61 -13.90 -29.21
N ALA A 849 -5.54 -14.84 -29.43
CA ALA A 849 -6.96 -14.54 -29.55
C ALA A 849 -7.55 -13.97 -28.24
N PRO A 850 -8.46 -12.97 -28.31
CA PRO A 850 -9.16 -12.49 -29.51
C PRO A 850 -8.44 -11.41 -30.32
N PHE A 851 -7.19 -11.06 -29.98
CA PHE A 851 -6.44 -10.00 -30.65
C PHE A 851 -5.61 -10.55 -31.82
N SER A 852 -5.26 -9.68 -32.76
CA SER A 852 -4.28 -9.97 -33.82
C SER A 852 -2.92 -9.41 -33.41
N PRO A 853 -1.82 -10.17 -33.54
CA PRO A 853 -0.47 -9.62 -33.42
C PRO A 853 -0.18 -8.60 -34.54
N GLY A 854 0.60 -7.57 -34.24
CA GLY A 854 1.12 -6.63 -35.23
C GLY A 854 0.60 -5.20 -35.10
N ASP A 855 -0.40 -4.96 -34.24
CA ASP A 855 -0.85 -3.59 -33.91
C ASP A 855 0.23 -2.82 -33.13
N PHE A 856 1.08 -3.54 -32.38
CA PHE A 856 2.19 -2.96 -31.60
C PHE A 856 3.53 -3.66 -31.89
N PRO A 857 4.67 -2.97 -31.71
CA PRO A 857 5.99 -3.53 -31.96
C PRO A 857 6.23 -4.86 -31.23
N TYR A 858 6.74 -5.84 -31.98
CA TYR A 858 7.13 -7.17 -31.50
C TYR A 858 6.06 -7.99 -30.75
N ASP A 859 4.76 -7.79 -31.04
CA ASP A 859 3.69 -8.61 -30.46
C ASP A 859 3.98 -10.12 -30.55
N PRO A 860 3.69 -10.91 -29.49
CA PRO A 860 3.92 -12.35 -29.52
C PRO A 860 2.88 -13.05 -30.40
N GLU A 861 3.35 -13.75 -31.43
CA GLU A 861 2.49 -14.50 -32.36
C GLU A 861 2.09 -15.90 -31.87
N PHE A 862 2.84 -16.48 -30.93
CA PHE A 862 2.69 -17.85 -30.41
C PHE A 862 2.73 -18.96 -31.49
N THR A 863 3.35 -18.69 -32.64
CA THR A 863 3.47 -19.59 -33.79
C THR A 863 4.38 -20.81 -33.53
N ASP A 864 5.16 -20.81 -32.43
CA ASP A 864 5.93 -21.96 -31.96
C ASP A 864 5.12 -22.94 -31.08
N CYS A 865 3.86 -22.61 -30.75
CA CYS A 865 2.97 -23.46 -29.96
C CYS A 865 2.10 -24.38 -30.84
N SER A 866 1.97 -25.64 -30.42
CA SER A 866 0.98 -26.57 -31.01
C SER A 866 -0.45 -26.13 -30.66
N SER A 867 -1.39 -26.27 -31.61
CA SER A 867 -2.82 -26.02 -31.40
C SER A 867 -3.44 -26.87 -30.29
N GLU A 868 -2.83 -28.03 -30.00
CA GLU A 868 -3.28 -28.97 -28.96
C GLU A 868 -2.68 -28.65 -27.58
N SER A 869 -1.77 -27.67 -27.46
CA SER A 869 -1.15 -27.33 -26.17
C SER A 869 -2.05 -26.40 -25.36
N THR A 870 -2.35 -26.80 -24.12
CA THR A 870 -3.10 -25.99 -23.15
C THR A 870 -2.21 -25.16 -22.23
N THR A 871 -0.89 -25.24 -22.39
CA THR A 871 0.12 -24.63 -21.50
C THR A 871 1.13 -23.75 -22.25
N CYS A 872 1.29 -23.91 -23.57
CA CYS A 872 2.25 -23.14 -24.36
C CYS A 872 1.72 -21.75 -24.71
N SER A 873 0.50 -21.65 -25.25
CA SER A 873 -0.07 -20.38 -25.72
C SER A 873 -0.88 -19.68 -24.62
N VAL A 874 -0.12 -19.23 -23.62
CA VAL A 874 -0.55 -18.49 -22.43
C VAL A 874 0.27 -17.19 -22.38
N SER A 875 -0.30 -16.13 -21.82
CA SER A 875 0.31 -14.79 -21.77
C SER A 875 1.73 -14.79 -21.20
N TRP A 876 2.60 -13.98 -21.78
CA TRP A 876 3.92 -13.75 -21.20
C TRP A 876 3.84 -12.82 -20.00
N ALA A 877 4.48 -13.18 -18.89
CA ALA A 877 4.62 -12.26 -17.77
C ALA A 877 5.55 -11.09 -18.13
N VAL A 878 6.74 -11.41 -18.65
CA VAL A 878 7.75 -10.41 -19.03
C VAL A 878 8.44 -10.84 -20.32
N ARG A 879 8.52 -9.93 -21.30
CA ARG A 879 9.35 -10.09 -22.51
C ARG A 879 10.37 -8.97 -22.59
N ILE A 880 11.65 -9.31 -22.75
CA ILE A 880 12.75 -8.34 -22.94
C ILE A 880 13.35 -8.59 -24.33
N LEU A 881 13.11 -7.67 -25.26
CA LEU A 881 13.37 -7.80 -26.70
C LEU A 881 14.25 -6.64 -27.16
N ASP A 882 15.39 -6.94 -27.80
CA ASP A 882 16.42 -5.98 -28.26
C ASP A 882 16.76 -4.82 -27.29
N SER A 883 16.58 -5.02 -25.98
CA SER A 883 16.68 -3.98 -24.94
C SER A 883 18.04 -4.05 -24.21
N SER A 884 18.51 -2.93 -23.66
CA SER A 884 19.83 -2.83 -23.02
C SER A 884 19.84 -2.02 -21.70
N SER A 885 20.76 -2.34 -20.80
CA SER A 885 20.88 -1.76 -19.46
C SER A 885 19.59 -1.93 -18.63
N MET A 886 19.09 -3.16 -18.60
CA MET A 886 17.87 -3.58 -17.89
C MET A 886 18.20 -4.13 -16.50
N GLN A 887 17.60 -3.58 -15.45
CA GLN A 887 17.75 -4.03 -14.06
C GLN A 887 16.40 -4.44 -13.47
N VAL A 888 16.09 -5.74 -13.49
CA VAL A 888 14.97 -6.30 -12.72
C VAL A 888 15.49 -6.61 -11.33
N LEU A 889 15.17 -5.78 -10.33
CA LEU A 889 15.67 -5.95 -8.96
C LEU A 889 14.92 -7.05 -8.20
N SER A 890 13.63 -7.23 -8.51
CA SER A 890 12.84 -8.39 -8.09
C SER A 890 11.60 -8.54 -8.96
N ALA A 891 11.13 -9.77 -9.14
CA ALA A 891 9.94 -10.09 -9.91
C ALA A 891 9.17 -11.26 -9.31
N GLY A 892 7.84 -11.14 -9.24
CA GLY A 892 6.92 -12.21 -8.84
C GLY A 892 5.96 -12.53 -9.98
N LEU A 893 6.18 -13.65 -10.68
CA LEU A 893 5.50 -13.96 -11.93
C LEU A 893 4.68 -15.25 -11.82
N TYR A 894 3.35 -15.16 -11.90
CA TYR A 894 2.47 -16.25 -11.49
C TYR A 894 1.51 -16.74 -12.59
N SER A 895 1.22 -18.04 -12.51
CA SER A 895 0.23 -18.74 -13.31
C SER A 895 -0.48 -19.75 -12.43
N PHE A 896 -1.74 -19.49 -12.09
CA PHE A 896 -2.47 -20.30 -11.10
C PHE A 896 -3.44 -21.30 -11.72
N PHE A 897 -3.82 -21.10 -12.98
CA PHE A 897 -4.93 -21.79 -13.61
C PHE A 897 -4.58 -22.30 -15.01
N SER A 898 -5.29 -23.34 -15.44
CA SER A 898 -5.54 -23.63 -16.85
C SER A 898 -7.05 -23.71 -17.02
N ARG A 899 -7.67 -22.74 -17.72
CA ARG A 899 -9.13 -22.64 -17.95
C ARG A 899 -9.95 -22.70 -16.65
N TYR A 900 -9.59 -21.89 -15.66
CA TYR A 900 -10.14 -21.89 -14.29
C TYR A 900 -9.91 -23.16 -13.45
N ASP A 901 -9.20 -24.18 -13.95
CA ASP A 901 -8.77 -25.33 -13.15
C ASP A 901 -7.40 -25.11 -12.52
N GLN A 902 -7.27 -25.35 -11.20
CA GLN A 902 -6.02 -25.18 -10.44
C GLN A 902 -5.22 -26.48 -10.26
N THR A 903 -5.57 -27.60 -10.93
CA THR A 903 -4.89 -28.90 -10.72
C THR A 903 -3.41 -28.84 -11.08
N CYS A 904 -3.01 -27.99 -12.03
CA CYS A 904 -1.61 -27.74 -12.38
C CYS A 904 -0.78 -27.23 -11.17
N ILE A 905 -1.34 -26.37 -10.33
CA ILE A 905 -0.68 -25.86 -9.12
C ILE A 905 -0.92 -26.78 -7.92
N ASN A 906 -2.17 -27.20 -7.69
CA ASN A 906 -2.59 -27.98 -6.52
C ASN A 906 -2.05 -29.42 -6.49
N SER A 907 -1.69 -30.00 -7.64
CA SER A 907 -0.97 -31.28 -7.70
C SER A 907 0.54 -31.16 -7.38
N GLY A 908 1.04 -29.95 -7.14
CA GLY A 908 2.47 -29.68 -6.90
C GLY A 908 3.36 -29.80 -8.13
N ARG A 909 2.79 -30.01 -9.33
CA ARG A 909 3.54 -30.03 -10.59
C ARG A 909 4.06 -28.65 -10.95
N GLY A 910 3.21 -27.62 -10.83
CA GLY A 910 3.53 -26.24 -11.20
C GLY A 910 3.68 -26.06 -12.71
N ASP A 911 2.83 -26.73 -13.49
CA ASP A 911 2.84 -26.80 -14.95
C ASP A 911 1.56 -26.19 -15.57
N CYS A 912 1.15 -25.03 -15.06
CA CYS A 912 0.01 -24.28 -15.58
C CYS A 912 0.33 -23.62 -16.93
N GLN A 913 1.58 -23.19 -17.12
CA GLN A 913 2.12 -22.74 -18.41
C GLN A 913 3.57 -23.20 -18.63
N ASP A 914 3.98 -23.30 -19.90
CA ASP A 914 5.30 -23.79 -20.26
C ASP A 914 6.39 -22.74 -19.98
N LYS A 915 6.14 -21.48 -20.36
CA LYS A 915 7.12 -20.39 -20.36
C LYS A 915 6.51 -19.14 -19.71
N ILE A 916 7.31 -18.28 -19.07
CA ILE A 916 6.79 -17.09 -18.35
C ILE A 916 7.59 -15.80 -18.58
N LEU A 917 8.93 -15.88 -18.60
CA LEU A 917 9.81 -14.75 -18.89
C LEU A 917 10.70 -15.07 -20.10
N TYR A 918 10.74 -14.16 -21.08
CA TYR A 918 11.58 -14.29 -22.28
C TYR A 918 12.65 -13.20 -22.33
N VAL A 919 13.89 -13.55 -22.69
CA VAL A 919 15.01 -12.60 -22.86
C VAL A 919 15.75 -12.86 -24.17
N ASP A 920 15.85 -11.83 -25.02
CA ASP A 920 16.59 -11.88 -26.28
C ASP A 920 18.13 -11.77 -26.10
N GLN A 921 18.90 -11.81 -27.19
CA GLN A 921 20.37 -12.00 -27.21
C GLN A 921 21.23 -10.78 -26.87
N ARG A 922 20.75 -9.82 -26.05
CA ARG A 922 21.54 -8.65 -25.63
C ARG A 922 22.25 -8.83 -24.29
N SER A 923 23.40 -8.18 -24.15
CA SER A 923 24.47 -8.53 -23.20
C SER A 923 24.62 -7.59 -22.00
N ASP A 924 23.53 -7.23 -21.33
CA ASP A 924 23.53 -6.44 -20.09
C ASP A 924 22.20 -6.53 -19.29
N VAL A 925 21.36 -7.53 -19.57
CA VAL A 925 20.14 -7.79 -18.80
C VAL A 925 20.52 -8.50 -17.49
N ARG A 926 20.17 -7.89 -16.36
CA ARG A 926 20.33 -8.47 -15.03
C ARG A 926 18.97 -8.66 -14.37
N ILE A 927 18.72 -9.86 -13.87
CA ILE A 927 17.50 -10.21 -13.16
C ILE A 927 17.91 -10.72 -11.79
N TYR A 928 17.43 -10.08 -10.74
CA TYR A 928 17.64 -10.44 -9.34
C TYR A 928 16.31 -10.84 -8.72
N ASN A 929 16.37 -11.65 -7.67
CA ASN A 929 15.23 -11.98 -6.81
C ASN A 929 13.94 -12.30 -7.60
N LEU A 930 14.07 -13.23 -8.56
CA LEU A 930 12.98 -13.67 -9.43
C LEU A 930 12.29 -14.88 -8.81
N VAL A 931 10.97 -14.79 -8.70
CA VAL A 931 10.08 -15.86 -8.26
C VAL A 931 9.08 -16.16 -9.34
N THR A 932 8.84 -17.45 -9.61
CA THR A 932 7.74 -17.87 -10.48
C THR A 932 6.86 -18.92 -9.81
N ALA A 933 5.57 -18.91 -10.16
CA ALA A 933 4.60 -19.93 -9.76
C ALA A 933 3.87 -20.47 -11.00
N GLY A 934 3.69 -21.80 -11.05
CA GLY A 934 2.97 -22.47 -12.13
C GLY A 934 3.62 -22.47 -13.52
N SER A 935 4.89 -22.04 -13.67
CA SER A 935 5.63 -22.15 -14.93
C SER A 935 6.64 -23.30 -14.92
N VAL A 936 6.83 -23.96 -16.08
CA VAL A 936 7.87 -24.99 -16.26
C VAL A 936 9.26 -24.35 -16.42
N GLU A 937 9.36 -23.38 -17.33
CA GLU A 937 10.52 -22.50 -17.50
C GLU A 937 10.30 -21.21 -16.69
N MET A 938 11.29 -20.81 -15.88
CA MET A 938 11.33 -19.51 -15.19
C MET A 938 11.82 -18.42 -16.13
N ILE A 939 12.83 -18.74 -16.94
CA ILE A 939 13.46 -17.86 -17.93
C ILE A 939 13.71 -18.68 -19.19
N SER A 940 13.26 -18.19 -20.34
CA SER A 940 13.47 -18.74 -21.68
C SER A 940 14.41 -17.81 -22.46
N PRO A 941 15.75 -17.96 -22.38
CA PRO A 941 16.69 -17.08 -23.05
C PRO A 941 16.90 -17.47 -24.52
N ALA A 942 16.83 -16.51 -25.43
CA ALA A 942 17.02 -16.73 -26.86
C ALA A 942 18.41 -17.34 -27.15
N GLY A 943 18.44 -18.55 -27.73
CA GLY A 943 19.69 -19.29 -28.01
C GLY A 943 20.50 -19.70 -26.77
N GLY A 944 19.90 -19.67 -25.57
CA GLY A 944 20.48 -20.25 -24.36
C GLY A 944 19.71 -21.50 -23.90
N ILE A 945 20.07 -22.02 -22.73
CA ILE A 945 19.35 -23.11 -22.06
C ILE A 945 18.32 -22.50 -21.08
N PRO A 946 17.05 -22.92 -21.10
CA PRO A 946 16.04 -22.42 -20.15
C PRO A 946 16.38 -22.68 -18.69
N THR A 947 16.13 -21.68 -17.84
CA THR A 947 16.18 -21.85 -16.39
C THR A 947 14.90 -22.53 -15.93
N LEU A 948 14.96 -23.83 -15.64
CA LEU A 948 13.79 -24.60 -15.24
C LEU A 948 13.34 -24.28 -13.80
N ALA A 949 12.03 -24.31 -13.56
CA ALA A 949 11.46 -24.07 -12.24
C ALA A 949 11.70 -25.24 -11.26
N ARG A 950 11.75 -26.49 -11.75
CA ARG A 950 11.87 -27.69 -10.91
C ARG A 950 13.16 -27.76 -10.07
N PRO A 951 14.38 -27.49 -10.61
CA PRO A 951 15.59 -27.36 -9.79
C PRO A 951 15.54 -26.17 -8.81
N ASN A 952 14.77 -25.14 -9.17
CA ASN A 952 14.69 -23.86 -8.47
C ASN A 952 13.55 -23.74 -7.45
N LYS A 953 12.83 -24.83 -7.15
CA LYS A 953 11.75 -24.85 -6.14
C LYS A 953 12.20 -24.28 -4.79
N ASN A 954 11.36 -23.41 -4.23
CA ASN A 954 11.52 -22.75 -2.93
C ASN A 954 10.13 -22.39 -2.38
N GLY A 955 9.70 -23.07 -1.32
CA GLY A 955 8.31 -23.03 -0.86
C GLY A 955 7.31 -23.46 -1.96
N PHE A 956 6.25 -22.68 -2.12
CA PHE A 956 5.18 -22.83 -3.12
C PHE A 956 5.69 -22.57 -4.55
N GLY A 957 6.47 -21.50 -4.72
CA GLY A 957 7.04 -21.09 -6.00
C GLY A 957 8.38 -21.76 -6.31
N SER A 958 9.05 -21.21 -7.32
CA SER A 958 10.46 -21.43 -7.61
C SER A 958 11.16 -20.07 -7.61
N SER A 959 12.36 -19.96 -7.04
CA SER A 959 13.06 -18.68 -6.88
C SER A 959 14.53 -18.78 -7.25
N ILE A 960 15.05 -17.72 -7.87
CA ILE A 960 16.48 -17.51 -8.08
C ILE A 960 16.90 -16.13 -7.56
N LEU A 961 18.07 -16.08 -6.93
CA LEU A 961 18.70 -14.88 -6.40
C LEU A 961 19.19 -13.96 -7.52
N ALA A 962 19.78 -14.54 -8.58
CA ALA A 962 20.33 -13.80 -9.70
C ALA A 962 20.38 -14.64 -10.99
N TRP A 963 20.17 -13.96 -12.13
CA TRP A 963 20.40 -14.43 -13.48
C TRP A 963 21.07 -13.33 -14.34
N ALA A 964 21.97 -13.76 -15.21
CA ALA A 964 22.80 -12.92 -16.06
C ALA A 964 22.74 -13.33 -17.53
N SER A 965 22.64 -12.35 -18.44
CA SER A 965 22.73 -12.60 -19.89
C SER A 965 24.17 -12.62 -20.45
N GLY A 966 25.17 -12.21 -19.67
CA GLY A 966 26.60 -12.33 -19.99
C GLY A 966 27.30 -13.48 -19.25
N PRO A 967 28.59 -13.75 -19.53
CA PRO A 967 29.38 -14.66 -18.69
C PRO A 967 29.41 -14.13 -17.24
N ASN A 968 29.29 -15.06 -16.29
CA ASN A 968 29.40 -14.81 -14.85
C ASN A 968 30.85 -14.55 -14.45
#